data_AF-A0A120AHB7-F1
#
_entry.id   AF-A0A120AHB7-F1
#
_cell.length_a   1.000
_cell.length_b   1.000
_cell.length_c   1.000
_cell.angle_alpha   90.00
_cell.angle_beta   90.00
_cell.angle_gamma   90.00
#
_symmetry.space_group_name_H-M   'P 1'
#
loop_
_entity.id
_entity.type
_entity.pdbx_description
1 polymer ?
#
loop_
_entity_poly.entity_id
_entity_poly.type
_entity_poly.pdbx_seq_one_letter_code
_entity_poly.pdbx_strand_id
1 'polypeptide(L)'
;MSDFSIELPARAARAAAPVEPESSSVLRRWLAALAARDGEAWWWPPRVRIDDDGLLQPAGAWTGPRDAARIGEALRDPRLRRWGEFLDILDRDCAALARRHAATVAAAALSLDNGALHAPVVRDGLLICLSGRRVPSRLRELGERHRDFLCLFLRRLARDRRGGVLAGHGYHGRVQALWANPEETHNGRQSVLRLQFERGGALAYKPRPADSEIAFLAEHDGGGVFARLNRLAPASGAIRLPTLRVFHGRGGDRAAYLWQEWIEPPGRYRRLPAAHGRVHATVLPARQARRFWHRAGSLAAACFGFGLVDLGPGNVLCGERDGETMLIPVDLEVCLFPARRLEDTGLVTGERDHGRYPAGLERRVTGEIDGPAVAFFDDADGVQRLRATARPWRREQARSLVVDREGKAGYGAYPLEFLRGMFDLWMLVHLHRDDVQRDLRRVVRGRYTRVLVRATADYAVARDPFGVAAATAESDEPAPAFSASERAQLRRGDVPYFFRRIQADAPLLALAPPPQAWTPQRVGAQPRAADEINPSPEFLAGDSWDLLQLGVALRDAVAYVLPELSARGGLLGELDDPRLGVRLQWQGAQDGEVAFEWPGEDRRLVYRWAGETIGLRIEAISDATTPADDDALDDADAIRERLLRIDRIDTALRTPWSDGGFSDAVLEAQLQAQVQAAMAWLRQVVDRHGWPGRSLVGEDAAAAACRLLQHADGPREFQDRCLTLIAQAARDGEVSLRDLAYLTDALRVQRGRRQCFGTKFRRRGTALVPCPIERPAQVDARRREMGLEPLAEYAQRIRAAFASNGAAP
;
A
#
# COMPACT_ATOMS: atom_id res chain seq x y z
N MET A 1 1.57 22.58 31.87
CA MET A 1 2.44 21.99 30.83
C MET A 1 3.82 22.60 31.03
N SER A 2 4.88 21.79 31.18
CA SER A 2 6.24 22.34 31.18
C SER A 2 6.51 22.96 29.82
N ASP A 3 6.99 24.21 29.79
CA ASP A 3 7.31 24.92 28.55
C ASP A 3 8.41 24.17 27.80
N PHE A 4 8.05 23.41 26.77
CA PHE A 4 8.97 22.58 25.97
C PHE A 4 9.80 23.43 24.97
N SER A 5 9.46 24.71 24.82
CA SER A 5 10.03 25.55 23.79
C SER A 5 11.50 25.88 24.04
N ILE A 6 12.28 25.88 22.97
CA ILE A 6 13.58 26.56 22.86
C ILE A 6 13.40 27.66 21.82
N GLU A 7 13.87 28.86 22.11
CA GLU A 7 13.86 29.98 21.17
C GLU A 7 15.25 30.22 20.58
N LEU A 8 15.31 30.45 19.26
CA LEU A 8 16.48 30.92 18.53
C LEU A 8 16.21 32.37 18.06
N PRO A 9 16.91 33.37 18.63
CA PRO A 9 16.60 34.78 18.38
C PRO A 9 16.79 35.17 16.91
N ALA A 10 16.04 36.17 16.44
CA ALA A 10 16.05 36.67 15.06
C ALA A 10 17.41 37.29 14.65
N ARG A 11 18.14 37.86 15.61
CA ARG A 11 19.51 38.37 15.44
C ARG A 11 20.36 37.84 16.59
N ALA A 12 21.54 37.28 16.30
CA ALA A 12 22.55 37.05 17.32
C ALA A 12 22.96 38.42 17.90
N ALA A 13 23.08 38.53 19.23
CA ALA A 13 23.54 39.76 19.87
C ALA A 13 24.87 40.20 19.23
N ARG A 14 24.90 41.40 18.63
CA ARG A 14 26.13 41.92 17.99
C ARG A 14 27.23 41.99 19.06
N ALA A 15 28.38 41.39 18.74
CA ALA A 15 29.61 41.41 19.53
C ALA A 15 29.61 40.61 20.86
N ALA A 16 28.93 39.47 20.95
CA ALA A 16 29.30 38.47 21.96
C ALA A 16 30.49 37.64 21.44
N ALA A 17 31.52 37.46 22.28
CA ALA A 17 32.64 36.53 22.04
C ALA A 17 32.13 35.13 21.63
N PRO A 18 32.94 34.29 20.94
CA PRO A 18 32.55 32.92 20.62
C PRO A 18 31.95 32.23 21.85
N VAL A 19 30.73 31.74 21.68
CA VAL A 19 29.93 31.17 22.75
C VAL A 19 30.58 29.88 23.22
N GLU A 20 31.19 29.90 24.40
CA GLU A 20 31.65 28.68 25.06
C GLU A 20 30.52 28.14 25.95
N PRO A 21 29.86 27.02 25.60
CA PRO A 21 29.09 26.27 26.59
C PRO A 21 30.09 25.83 27.67
N GLU A 22 30.09 26.54 28.81
CA GLU A 22 31.18 26.53 29.80
C GLU A 22 31.52 25.12 30.32
N SER A 23 30.61 24.14 30.19
CA SER A 23 30.77 22.80 30.76
C SER A 23 31.06 21.66 29.78
N SER A 24 30.73 21.75 28.48
CA SER A 24 30.82 20.60 27.56
C SER A 24 31.82 20.77 26.43
N SER A 25 32.76 19.83 26.33
CA SER A 25 33.78 19.82 25.29
C SER A 25 33.20 19.46 23.92
N VAL A 26 32.24 18.53 23.90
CA VAL A 26 31.57 18.07 22.67
C VAL A 26 30.77 19.21 22.03
N LEU A 27 29.99 19.95 22.81
CA LEU A 27 29.20 21.06 22.29
C LEU A 27 30.10 22.16 21.71
N ARG A 28 31.24 22.46 22.35
CA ARG A 28 32.24 23.40 21.80
C ARG A 28 32.80 22.94 20.46
N ARG A 29 33.26 21.68 20.38
CA ARG A 29 33.78 21.11 19.12
C ARG A 29 32.74 21.17 18.01
N TRP A 30 31.49 20.84 18.33
CA TRP A 30 30.43 20.85 17.34
C TRP A 30 30.05 22.25 16.86
N LEU A 31 29.89 23.22 17.75
CA LEU A 31 29.60 24.60 17.34
C LEU A 31 30.72 25.16 16.44
N ALA A 32 31.99 24.82 16.75
CA ALA A 32 33.11 25.19 15.91
C ALA A 32 33.05 24.50 14.53
N ALA A 33 32.70 23.20 14.49
CA ALA A 33 32.52 22.47 13.24
C ALA A 33 31.36 23.04 12.41
N LEU A 34 30.24 23.40 13.05
CA LEU A 34 29.08 24.03 12.41
C LEU A 34 29.41 25.40 11.83
N ALA A 35 30.25 26.19 12.52
CA ALA A 35 30.68 27.50 12.04
C ALA A 35 31.62 27.43 10.83
N ALA A 36 32.20 26.26 10.54
CA ALA A 36 33.05 26.06 9.37
C ALA A 36 32.24 26.08 8.06
N ARG A 37 32.94 26.31 6.93
CA ARG A 37 32.31 26.57 5.62
C ARG A 37 31.42 25.41 5.11
N ASP A 38 31.75 24.18 5.49
CA ASP A 38 31.02 22.97 5.10
C ASP A 38 30.35 22.28 6.31
N GLY A 39 30.20 23.02 7.42
CA GLY A 39 29.62 22.52 8.66
C GLY A 39 28.10 22.45 8.62
N GLU A 40 27.53 21.33 9.04
CA GLU A 40 26.08 21.16 9.17
C GLU A 40 25.68 20.58 10.54
N ALA A 41 24.57 21.07 11.07
CA ALA A 41 24.04 20.67 12.37
C ALA A 41 23.08 19.46 12.26
N TRP A 42 23.60 18.32 11.82
CA TRP A 42 22.81 17.12 11.51
C TRP A 42 22.09 16.48 12.72
N TRP A 43 22.56 16.68 13.95
CA TRP A 43 21.90 16.17 15.17
C TRP A 43 20.86 17.11 15.75
N TRP A 44 20.93 18.39 15.40
CA TRP A 44 20.00 19.40 15.88
C TRP A 44 18.63 19.22 15.22
N PRO A 45 17.51 19.51 15.90
CA PRO A 45 16.20 19.49 15.28
C PRO A 45 16.18 20.34 13.99
N PRO A 46 15.57 19.85 12.90
CA PRO A 46 15.59 20.53 11.62
C PRO A 46 14.77 21.84 11.69
N ARG A 47 15.15 22.82 10.86
CA ARG A 47 14.29 23.96 10.55
C ARG A 47 13.34 23.58 9.43
N VAL A 48 12.05 23.81 9.65
CA VAL A 48 11.00 23.33 8.74
C VAL A 48 10.02 24.44 8.40
N ARG A 49 9.35 24.27 7.26
CA ARG A 49 8.17 25.04 6.88
C ARG A 49 7.07 24.06 6.47
N ILE A 50 5.83 24.52 6.57
CA ILE A 50 4.67 23.79 6.06
C ILE A 50 4.46 24.23 4.62
N ASP A 51 4.32 23.28 3.71
CA ASP A 51 4.00 23.57 2.31
C ASP A 51 2.50 23.62 2.03
N ASP A 52 2.14 23.87 0.77
CA ASP A 52 0.75 24.00 0.32
C ASP A 52 -0.06 22.71 0.49
N ASP A 53 0.60 21.55 0.55
CA ASP A 53 0.00 20.23 0.78
C ASP A 53 -0.14 19.92 2.29
N GLY A 54 0.27 20.84 3.17
CA GLY A 54 0.26 20.67 4.61
C GLY A 54 1.40 19.79 5.16
N LEU A 55 2.35 19.40 4.30
CA LEU A 55 3.51 18.57 4.67
C LEU A 55 4.65 19.43 5.23
N LEU A 56 5.41 18.87 6.17
CA LEU A 56 6.66 19.46 6.62
C LEU A 56 7.74 19.28 5.56
N GLN A 57 8.46 20.35 5.25
CA GLN A 57 9.64 20.28 4.38
C GLN A 57 10.79 21.07 4.99
N PRO A 58 12.06 20.71 4.67
CA PRO A 58 13.21 21.49 5.10
C PRO A 58 13.10 22.96 4.67
N ALA A 59 13.37 23.89 5.59
CA ALA A 59 13.51 25.32 5.32
C ALA A 59 15.00 25.74 5.26
N GLY A 60 15.85 24.82 4.80
CA GLY A 60 17.31 24.97 4.70
C GLY A 60 18.07 24.35 5.87
N ALA A 61 19.32 23.95 5.60
CA ALA A 61 20.21 23.39 6.60
C ALA A 61 20.67 24.47 7.61
N TRP A 62 21.00 24.01 8.82
CA TRP A 62 21.72 24.80 9.82
C TRP A 62 23.21 24.79 9.45
N THR A 63 23.75 25.94 9.06
CA THR A 63 25.15 26.02 8.60
C THR A 63 25.77 27.40 8.82
N GLY A 64 27.09 27.39 9.05
CA GLY A 64 27.92 28.57 9.10
C GLY A 64 27.85 29.36 10.42
N PRO A 65 28.63 30.46 10.52
CA PRO A 65 28.87 31.15 11.79
C PRO A 65 27.62 31.74 12.44
N ARG A 66 26.64 32.15 11.62
CA ARG A 66 25.40 32.78 12.12
C ARG A 66 24.51 31.76 12.83
N ASP A 67 24.28 30.60 12.22
CA ASP A 67 23.48 29.55 12.83
C ASP A 67 24.19 28.95 14.04
N ALA A 68 25.52 28.79 13.99
CA ALA A 68 26.31 28.39 15.15
C ALA A 68 26.15 29.34 16.34
N ALA A 69 26.19 30.65 16.12
CA ALA A 69 25.99 31.63 17.20
C ALA A 69 24.57 31.57 17.80
N ARG A 70 23.53 31.42 16.96
CA ARG A 70 22.14 31.33 17.40
C ARG A 70 21.88 30.05 18.20
N ILE A 71 22.36 28.92 17.71
CA ILE A 71 22.28 27.64 18.45
C ILE A 71 23.08 27.74 19.75
N GLY A 72 24.28 28.34 19.72
CA GLY A 72 25.08 28.60 20.91
C GLY A 72 24.33 29.35 22.01
N GLU A 73 23.54 30.37 21.64
CA GLU A 73 22.68 31.10 22.59
C GLU A 73 21.62 30.18 23.22
N ALA A 74 20.92 29.40 22.41
CA ALA A 74 19.91 28.44 22.89
C ALA A 74 20.50 27.41 23.86
N LEU A 75 21.76 27.00 23.67
CA LEU A 75 22.44 26.06 24.56
C LEU A 75 22.71 26.61 25.96
N ARG A 76 22.49 27.91 26.22
CA ARG A 76 22.55 28.50 27.57
C ARG A 76 21.34 28.17 28.42
N ASP A 77 20.28 27.60 27.84
CA ASP A 77 19.14 27.12 28.60
C ASP A 77 19.62 26.16 29.72
N PRO A 78 19.32 26.42 31.00
CA PRO A 78 19.79 25.60 32.11
C PRO A 78 19.40 24.11 31.98
N ARG A 79 18.30 23.80 31.28
CA ARG A 79 17.86 22.42 31.02
C ARG A 79 18.86 21.66 30.13
N LEU A 80 19.56 22.36 29.25
CA LEU A 80 20.50 21.78 28.29
C LEU A 80 21.90 21.54 28.85
N ARG A 81 22.24 22.09 30.03
CA ARG A 81 23.49 21.75 30.72
C ARG A 81 23.66 20.24 30.92
N ARG A 82 22.59 19.55 31.32
CA ARG A 82 22.57 18.09 31.51
C ARG A 82 22.73 17.32 30.21
N TRP A 83 22.27 17.90 29.10
CA TRP A 83 22.49 17.31 27.79
C TRP A 83 23.98 17.38 27.42
N GLY A 84 24.65 18.51 27.66
CA GLY A 84 26.11 18.63 27.51
C GLY A 84 26.89 17.57 28.28
N GLU A 85 26.59 17.41 29.57
CA GLU A 85 27.20 16.37 30.42
C GLU A 85 26.98 14.95 29.88
N PHE A 86 25.77 14.67 29.37
CA PHE A 86 25.44 13.40 28.73
C PHE A 86 26.26 13.16 27.45
N LEU A 87 26.46 14.18 26.62
CA LEU A 87 27.29 14.09 25.42
C LEU A 87 28.75 13.80 25.75
N ASP A 88 29.33 14.43 26.77
CA ASP A 88 30.71 14.14 27.18
C ASP A 88 30.86 12.72 27.76
N ILE A 89 29.80 12.13 28.34
CA ILE A 89 29.78 10.71 28.70
C ILE A 89 29.79 9.83 27.46
N LEU A 90 28.89 10.10 26.49
CA LEU A 90 28.84 9.36 25.23
C LEU A 90 30.16 9.44 24.46
N ASP A 91 30.79 10.61 24.40
CA ASP A 91 32.07 10.83 23.71
C ASP A 91 33.19 9.97 24.30
N ARG A 92 33.26 9.89 25.64
CA ARG A 92 34.22 9.03 26.34
C ARG A 92 33.97 7.55 26.07
N ASP A 93 32.72 7.11 26.10
CA ASP A 93 32.34 5.72 25.81
C ASP A 93 32.66 5.35 24.36
N CYS A 94 32.27 6.21 23.41
CA CYS A 94 32.59 6.06 21.98
C CYS A 94 34.09 6.00 21.73
N ALA A 95 34.88 6.91 22.32
CA ALA A 95 36.33 6.91 22.19
C ALA A 95 36.97 5.64 22.79
N ALA A 96 36.44 5.13 23.91
CA ALA A 96 36.89 3.88 24.50
C ALA A 96 36.59 2.68 23.59
N LEU A 97 35.39 2.61 23.02
CA LEU A 97 35.01 1.57 22.05
C LEU A 97 35.85 1.64 20.78
N ALA A 98 36.07 2.84 20.23
CA ALA A 98 36.90 3.07 19.06
C ALA A 98 38.34 2.57 19.28
N ARG A 99 38.96 2.89 20.43
CA ARG A 99 40.28 2.37 20.79
C ARG A 99 40.30 0.85 20.91
N ARG A 100 39.32 0.27 21.60
CA ARG A 100 39.23 -1.19 21.82
C ARG A 100 39.02 -1.97 20.53
N HIS A 101 38.30 -1.40 19.57
CA HIS A 101 37.89 -2.07 18.32
C HIS A 101 38.56 -1.51 17.06
N ALA A 102 39.65 -0.74 17.18
CA ALA A 102 40.36 -0.09 16.07
C ALA A 102 40.81 -1.04 14.94
N ALA A 103 41.06 -2.32 15.27
CA ALA A 103 41.40 -3.35 14.30
C ALA A 103 40.20 -3.83 13.44
N THR A 104 38.97 -3.51 13.85
CA THR A 104 37.72 -4.00 13.22
C THR A 104 36.88 -2.87 12.64
N VAL A 105 36.87 -1.71 13.29
CA VAL A 105 36.09 -0.55 12.87
C VAL A 105 37.00 0.68 12.90
N ALA A 106 36.91 1.51 11.87
CA ALA A 106 37.61 2.78 11.83
C ALA A 106 37.18 3.66 13.00
N ALA A 107 38.13 4.36 13.64
CA ALA A 107 37.83 5.20 14.81
C ALA A 107 36.78 6.27 14.49
N ALA A 108 36.84 6.85 13.29
CA ALA A 108 35.85 7.83 12.83
C ALA A 108 34.42 7.27 12.76
N ALA A 109 34.24 5.98 12.43
CA ALA A 109 32.91 5.37 12.35
C ALA A 109 32.26 5.14 13.72
N LEU A 110 33.05 5.08 14.80
CA LEU A 110 32.56 4.94 16.18
C LEU A 110 32.68 6.24 16.98
N SER A 111 33.29 7.29 16.44
CA SER A 111 33.37 8.60 17.08
C SER A 111 31.96 9.14 17.30
N LEU A 112 31.73 9.89 18.38
CA LEU A 112 30.47 10.60 18.59
C LEU A 112 30.17 11.59 17.44
N ASP A 113 31.22 12.06 16.76
CA ASP A 113 31.09 12.92 15.58
C ASP A 113 30.48 12.18 14.36
N ASN A 114 30.41 10.84 14.38
CA ASN A 114 29.67 10.07 13.39
C ASN A 114 28.17 10.18 13.63
N GLY A 115 27.57 11.18 13.01
CA GLY A 115 26.16 11.44 13.19
C GLY A 115 25.19 10.46 12.63
N ALA A 116 25.59 9.77 11.56
CA ALA A 116 24.82 8.69 11.00
C ALA A 116 24.56 7.58 12.04
N LEU A 117 25.46 7.36 13.00
CA LEU A 117 25.32 6.36 14.05
C LEU A 117 24.64 6.91 15.31
N HIS A 118 24.96 8.15 15.70
CA HIS A 118 24.64 8.66 17.04
C HIS A 118 23.49 9.67 17.09
N ALA A 119 22.99 10.19 15.95
CA ALA A 119 21.91 11.17 15.96
C ALA A 119 20.65 10.72 16.75
N PRO A 120 20.18 9.46 16.65
CA PRO A 120 18.98 9.05 17.39
C PRO A 120 19.12 9.18 18.92
N VAL A 121 20.19 8.62 19.50
CA VAL A 121 20.43 8.67 20.95
C VAL A 121 20.70 10.11 21.44
N VAL A 122 21.38 10.92 20.63
CA VAL A 122 21.65 12.33 20.94
C VAL A 122 20.37 13.15 20.99
N ARG A 123 19.47 12.94 20.03
CA ARG A 123 18.15 13.59 19.97
C ARG A 123 17.24 13.13 21.12
N ASP A 124 17.21 11.84 21.43
CA ASP A 124 16.46 11.33 22.59
C ASP A 124 16.93 11.99 23.90
N GLY A 125 18.25 12.17 24.06
CA GLY A 125 18.82 12.88 25.21
C GLY A 125 18.36 14.34 25.29
N LEU A 126 18.31 15.04 24.16
CA LEU A 126 17.80 16.43 24.08
C LEU A 126 16.34 16.49 24.53
N LEU A 127 15.51 15.60 23.99
CA LEU A 127 14.08 15.50 24.30
C LEU A 127 13.82 15.19 25.78
N ILE A 128 14.60 14.28 26.37
CA ILE A 128 14.53 13.98 27.81
C ILE A 128 14.82 15.23 28.64
N CYS A 129 15.87 15.99 28.31
CA CYS A 129 16.21 17.21 29.04
C CYS A 129 15.09 18.26 28.97
N LEU A 130 14.53 18.47 27.78
CA LEU A 130 13.45 19.44 27.57
C LEU A 130 12.13 19.03 28.22
N SER A 131 11.88 17.73 28.40
CA SER A 131 10.67 17.23 29.09
C SER A 131 10.64 17.53 30.59
N GLY A 132 11.79 17.77 31.23
CA GLY A 132 11.92 18.04 32.67
C GLY A 132 11.60 16.86 33.61
N ARG A 133 11.21 15.68 33.10
CA ARG A 133 10.73 14.55 33.92
C ARG A 133 11.80 13.49 34.13
N ARG A 134 12.20 13.26 35.40
CA ARG A 134 13.16 12.21 35.82
C ARG A 134 14.45 12.22 34.98
N VAL A 135 14.91 13.41 34.61
CA VAL A 135 15.99 13.61 33.62
C VAL A 135 17.26 12.82 33.96
N PRO A 136 17.82 12.85 35.19
CA PRO A 136 19.11 12.19 35.46
C PRO A 136 19.09 10.68 35.28
N SER A 137 18.04 10.00 35.74
CA SER A 137 17.94 8.54 35.63
C SER A 137 17.68 8.10 34.19
N ARG A 138 16.84 8.83 33.45
CA ARG A 138 16.55 8.52 32.04
C ARG A 138 17.76 8.74 31.13
N LEU A 139 18.55 9.81 31.33
CA LEU A 139 19.79 10.03 30.58
C LEU A 139 20.84 8.95 30.87
N ARG A 140 20.99 8.56 32.14
CA ARG A 140 21.89 7.47 32.52
C ARG A 140 21.50 6.17 31.83
N GLU A 141 20.22 5.78 31.93
CA GLU A 141 19.73 4.56 31.30
C GLU A 141 19.91 4.62 29.77
N LEU A 142 19.61 5.75 29.13
CA LEU A 142 19.80 5.94 27.69
C LEU A 142 21.26 5.72 27.27
N GLY A 143 22.21 6.32 27.99
CA GLY A 143 23.65 6.18 27.72
C GLY A 143 24.14 4.75 27.95
N GLU A 144 23.74 4.12 29.06
CA GLU A 144 24.08 2.72 29.36
C GLU A 144 23.57 1.76 28.28
N ARG A 145 22.30 1.92 27.84
CA ARG A 145 21.72 1.08 26.77
C ARG A 145 22.42 1.27 25.43
N HIS A 146 22.73 2.50 25.06
CA HIS A 146 23.48 2.78 23.84
C HIS A 146 24.87 2.14 23.85
N ARG A 147 25.59 2.27 24.98
CA ARG A 147 26.89 1.61 25.18
C ARG A 147 26.77 0.09 25.12
N ASP A 148 25.77 -0.49 25.77
CA ASP A 148 25.58 -1.94 25.85
C ASP A 148 25.18 -2.53 24.48
N PHE A 149 24.36 -1.81 23.70
CA PHE A 149 24.05 -2.12 22.32
C PHE A 149 25.31 -2.16 21.44
N LEU A 150 26.12 -1.09 21.46
CA LEU A 150 27.36 -1.04 20.68
C LEU A 150 28.37 -2.10 21.15
N CYS A 151 28.50 -2.33 22.45
CA CYS A 151 29.32 -3.41 23.00
C CYS A 151 28.89 -4.79 22.49
N LEU A 152 27.58 -5.06 22.44
CA LEU A 152 27.07 -6.33 21.92
C LEU A 152 27.35 -6.46 20.42
N PHE A 153 27.01 -5.44 19.63
CA PHE A 153 27.28 -5.39 18.20
C PHE A 153 28.76 -5.61 17.88
N LEU A 154 29.67 -4.85 18.51
CA LEU A 154 31.11 -4.93 18.25
C LEU A 154 31.70 -6.30 18.64
N ARG A 155 31.18 -6.95 19.69
CA ARG A 155 31.55 -8.32 20.05
C ARG A 155 31.11 -9.31 18.96
N ARG A 156 29.88 -9.21 18.47
CA ARG A 156 29.34 -10.06 17.39
C ARG A 156 30.13 -9.87 16.10
N LEU A 157 30.32 -8.61 15.67
CA LEU A 157 31.12 -8.25 14.49
C LEU A 157 32.54 -8.82 14.57
N ALA A 158 33.24 -8.63 15.69
CA ALA A 158 34.60 -9.14 15.87
C ALA A 158 34.65 -10.67 15.83
N ARG A 159 33.67 -11.35 16.44
CA ARG A 159 33.56 -12.81 16.42
C ARG A 159 33.33 -13.34 15.01
N ASP A 160 32.36 -12.76 14.30
CA ASP A 160 31.95 -13.26 12.98
C ASP A 160 33.00 -12.98 11.92
N ARG A 161 33.73 -11.86 12.05
CA ARG A 161 34.91 -11.57 11.24
C ARG A 161 36.04 -12.57 11.48
N ARG A 162 36.40 -12.83 12.75
CA ARG A 162 37.43 -13.82 13.10
C ARG A 162 37.03 -15.23 12.68
N GLY A 163 35.75 -15.56 12.75
CA GLY A 163 35.20 -16.83 12.32
C GLY A 163 35.07 -16.99 10.80
N GLY A 164 35.46 -15.98 10.01
CA GLY A 164 35.41 -16.03 8.54
C GLY A 164 34.00 -15.94 7.94
N VAL A 165 32.95 -15.65 8.74
CA VAL A 165 31.56 -15.59 8.25
C VAL A 165 31.43 -14.46 7.23
N LEU A 166 31.87 -13.25 7.60
CA LEU A 166 31.75 -12.07 6.75
C LEU A 166 32.59 -12.19 5.47
N ALA A 167 33.82 -12.72 5.61
CA ALA A 167 34.71 -12.96 4.48
C ALA A 167 34.16 -14.02 3.52
N GLY A 168 33.48 -15.06 4.03
CA GLY A 168 32.79 -16.07 3.22
C GLY A 168 31.68 -15.50 2.33
N HIS A 169 31.13 -14.33 2.69
CA HIS A 169 30.14 -13.59 1.90
C HIS A 169 30.71 -12.34 1.20
N GLY A 170 32.05 -12.23 1.08
CA GLY A 170 32.70 -11.18 0.30
C GLY A 170 32.92 -9.84 1.04
N TYR A 171 32.66 -9.78 2.35
CA TYR A 171 32.89 -8.58 3.16
C TYR A 171 34.25 -8.64 3.85
N HIS A 172 35.16 -7.76 3.46
CA HIS A 172 36.57 -7.80 3.89
C HIS A 172 37.04 -6.47 4.46
N GLY A 173 38.10 -6.55 5.28
CA GLY A 173 38.74 -5.38 5.86
C GLY A 173 38.01 -4.85 7.10
N ARG A 174 38.23 -3.58 7.41
CA ARG A 174 37.54 -2.86 8.49
C ARG A 174 36.23 -2.24 8.01
N VAL A 175 35.35 -1.97 8.97
CA VAL A 175 34.19 -1.11 8.73
C VAL A 175 34.63 0.35 8.75
N GLN A 176 34.36 1.07 7.66
CA GLN A 176 34.77 2.46 7.44
C GLN A 176 33.69 3.47 7.82
N ALA A 177 32.42 3.08 7.73
CA ALA A 177 31.30 3.92 8.14
C ALA A 177 30.19 3.08 8.77
N LEU A 178 29.48 3.68 9.73
CA LEU A 178 28.34 3.12 10.41
C LEU A 178 27.17 4.10 10.33
N TRP A 179 25.97 3.58 10.07
CA TRP A 179 24.72 4.32 10.16
C TRP A 179 23.72 3.49 10.96
N ALA A 180 22.96 4.13 11.84
CA ALA A 180 21.88 3.51 12.58
C ALA A 180 20.53 3.93 11.99
N ASN A 181 19.64 2.97 11.81
CA ASN A 181 18.27 3.28 11.42
C ASN A 181 17.61 4.16 12.51
N PRO A 182 17.15 5.38 12.17
CA PRO A 182 16.54 6.29 13.14
C PRO A 182 15.09 5.95 13.50
N GLU A 183 14.50 4.94 12.85
CA GLU A 183 13.16 4.42 13.12
C GLU A 183 13.09 3.70 14.48
N GLU A 184 12.34 2.61 14.56
CA GLU A 184 12.01 1.94 15.81
C GLU A 184 13.20 1.19 16.41
N THR A 185 13.24 1.20 17.74
CA THR A 185 14.20 0.40 18.51
C THR A 185 13.51 -0.75 19.21
N HIS A 186 14.23 -1.86 19.34
CA HIS A 186 13.74 -3.07 20.00
C HIS A 186 14.79 -3.65 20.95
N ASN A 187 14.37 -4.58 21.82
CA ASN A 187 15.27 -5.44 22.58
C ASN A 187 16.35 -4.68 23.38
N GLY A 188 16.02 -3.54 23.99
CA GLY A 188 16.95 -2.70 24.75
C GLY A 188 17.60 -1.59 23.93
N ARG A 189 16.79 -0.85 23.17
CA ARG A 189 17.17 0.26 22.28
C ARG A 189 18.13 -0.12 21.16
N GLN A 190 18.12 -1.38 20.73
CA GLN A 190 18.91 -1.80 19.58
C GLN A 190 18.19 -1.41 18.28
N SER A 191 18.97 -0.97 17.29
CA SER A 191 18.48 -0.62 15.96
C SER A 191 19.26 -1.36 14.87
N VAL A 192 18.70 -1.38 13.65
CA VAL A 192 19.41 -1.89 12.47
C VAL A 192 20.60 -0.98 12.19
N LEU A 193 21.77 -1.57 11.92
CA LEU A 193 22.97 -0.82 11.53
C LEU A 193 23.35 -1.12 10.08
N ARG A 194 23.70 -0.10 9.31
CA ARG A 194 24.41 -0.23 8.03
C ARG A 194 25.90 -0.10 8.27
N LEU A 195 26.67 -1.09 7.81
CA LEU A 195 28.11 -1.16 7.89
C LEU A 195 28.68 -1.02 6.48
N GLN A 196 29.51 -0.01 6.24
CA GLN A 196 30.30 0.09 5.01
C GLN A 196 31.66 -0.55 5.23
N PHE A 197 31.98 -1.63 4.51
CA PHE A 197 33.30 -2.26 4.57
C PHE A 197 34.31 -1.59 3.62
N GLU A 198 35.60 -1.73 3.92
CA GLU A 198 36.72 -1.35 3.02
C GLU A 198 36.58 -2.02 1.65
N ARG A 199 36.15 -3.29 1.62
CA ARG A 199 35.89 -4.06 0.41
C ARG A 199 34.65 -4.93 0.61
N GLY A 200 33.81 -5.05 -0.42
CA GLY A 200 32.56 -5.84 -0.39
C GLY A 200 31.27 -5.02 -0.28
N GLY A 201 31.36 -3.69 -0.15
CA GLY A 201 30.18 -2.82 -0.10
C GLY A 201 29.55 -2.71 1.29
N ALA A 202 28.23 -2.52 1.33
CA ALA A 202 27.48 -2.31 2.56
C ALA A 202 26.72 -3.57 3.01
N LEU A 203 26.59 -3.71 4.33
CA LEU A 203 25.92 -4.83 5.01
C LEU A 203 25.05 -4.29 6.15
N ALA A 204 23.84 -4.81 6.29
CA ALA A 204 22.96 -4.57 7.42
C ALA A 204 23.23 -5.58 8.55
N TYR A 205 23.31 -5.08 9.77
CA TYR A 205 23.23 -5.85 11.01
C TYR A 205 21.84 -5.65 11.62
N LYS A 206 21.09 -6.73 11.81
CA LYS A 206 19.75 -6.68 12.40
C LYS A 206 19.70 -7.41 13.74
N PRO A 207 19.59 -6.71 14.88
CA PRO A 207 19.66 -7.29 16.22
C PRO A 207 18.32 -7.89 16.70
N ARG A 208 17.73 -8.79 15.93
CA ARG A 208 16.43 -9.40 16.25
C ARG A 208 16.32 -10.86 15.76
N PRO A 209 15.51 -11.69 16.44
CA PRO A 209 15.22 -13.07 16.04
C PRO A 209 14.14 -13.11 14.94
N ALA A 210 14.52 -12.75 13.72
CA ALA A 210 13.64 -12.70 12.54
C ALA A 210 14.18 -13.61 11.44
N ASP A 211 14.05 -14.92 11.62
CA ASP A 211 14.64 -15.92 10.71
C ASP A 211 13.79 -16.12 9.44
N SER A 212 12.59 -15.56 9.40
CA SER A 212 11.69 -15.50 8.24
C SER A 212 12.41 -14.94 7.00
N GLU A 213 13.26 -13.92 7.14
CA GLU A 213 14.10 -13.40 6.03
C GLU A 213 15.02 -14.48 5.46
N ILE A 214 15.71 -15.23 6.33
CA ILE A 214 16.58 -16.33 5.91
C ILE A 214 15.75 -17.47 5.29
N ALA A 215 14.56 -17.74 5.83
CA ALA A 215 13.69 -18.79 5.31
C ALA A 215 13.23 -18.53 3.88
N PHE A 216 12.90 -17.29 3.54
CA PHE A 216 12.36 -16.96 2.23
C PHE A 216 13.40 -16.46 1.25
N LEU A 217 14.33 -15.58 1.67
CA LEU A 217 15.18 -14.81 0.77
C LEU A 217 16.59 -15.40 0.59
N ALA A 218 17.09 -16.26 1.48
CA ALA A 218 18.50 -16.69 1.44
C ALA A 218 18.92 -17.27 0.08
N GLU A 219 20.01 -16.75 -0.50
CA GLU A 219 20.58 -17.27 -1.75
C GLU A 219 21.55 -18.45 -1.54
N HIS A 220 22.19 -18.53 -0.37
CA HIS A 220 23.18 -19.55 -0.02
C HIS A 220 22.59 -20.63 0.92
N ASP A 221 23.44 -21.56 1.39
CA ASP A 221 23.10 -22.63 2.34
C ASP A 221 21.89 -23.48 1.92
N GLY A 222 21.84 -23.82 0.63
CA GLY A 222 20.75 -24.61 0.04
C GLY A 222 19.53 -23.81 -0.37
N GLY A 223 19.55 -22.48 -0.19
CA GLY A 223 18.53 -21.53 -0.65
C GLY A 223 17.25 -21.52 0.19
N GLY A 224 16.67 -20.33 0.35
CA GLY A 224 15.34 -20.12 0.91
C GLY A 224 14.22 -20.56 -0.04
N VAL A 225 12.97 -20.35 0.39
CA VAL A 225 11.77 -20.71 -0.40
C VAL A 225 11.82 -20.08 -1.79
N PHE A 226 12.16 -18.79 -1.91
CA PHE A 226 12.13 -18.10 -3.20
C PHE A 226 13.20 -18.64 -4.16
N ALA A 227 14.41 -18.94 -3.68
CA ALA A 227 15.46 -19.57 -4.47
C ALA A 227 15.08 -20.99 -4.94
N ARG A 228 14.22 -21.70 -4.20
CA ARG A 228 13.71 -23.03 -4.57
C ARG A 228 12.62 -22.93 -5.62
N LEU A 229 11.65 -22.03 -5.43
CA LEU A 229 10.61 -21.74 -6.42
C LEU A 229 11.20 -21.31 -7.77
N ASN A 230 12.23 -20.46 -7.75
CA ASN A 230 12.93 -20.03 -8.97
C ASN A 230 13.62 -21.16 -9.74
N ARG A 231 13.82 -22.34 -9.13
CA ARG A 231 14.44 -23.52 -9.77
C ARG A 231 13.43 -24.53 -10.30
N LEU A 232 12.16 -24.40 -9.93
CA LEU A 232 11.10 -25.28 -10.42
C LEU A 232 10.84 -24.99 -11.90
N ALA A 233 10.42 -26.02 -12.64
CA ALA A 233 9.98 -25.84 -14.02
C ALA A 233 8.75 -24.91 -14.05
N PRO A 234 8.72 -23.88 -14.91
CA PRO A 234 7.56 -23.00 -15.04
C PRO A 234 6.27 -23.79 -15.28
N ALA A 235 5.21 -23.46 -14.56
CA ALA A 235 3.89 -24.08 -14.74
C ALA A 235 3.15 -23.50 -15.96
N SER A 236 2.99 -22.17 -15.97
CA SER A 236 2.27 -21.46 -17.03
C SER A 236 3.11 -20.36 -17.66
N GLY A 237 3.81 -19.59 -16.83
CA GLY A 237 4.80 -18.60 -17.26
C GLY A 237 6.03 -18.62 -16.35
N ALA A 238 7.14 -18.06 -16.82
CA ALA A 238 8.38 -17.99 -16.06
C ALA A 238 8.26 -16.96 -14.93
N ILE A 239 8.52 -17.38 -13.69
CA ILE A 239 8.57 -16.49 -12.53
C ILE A 239 10.00 -16.17 -12.12
N ARG A 240 10.15 -15.08 -11.36
CA ARG A 240 11.42 -14.75 -10.72
C ARG A 240 11.18 -13.96 -9.43
N LEU A 241 11.36 -14.62 -8.30
CA LEU A 241 11.29 -14.03 -6.96
C LEU A 241 12.67 -13.52 -6.51
N PRO A 242 12.72 -12.46 -5.68
CA PRO A 242 13.97 -11.88 -5.22
C PRO A 242 14.70 -12.78 -4.22
N THR A 243 16.03 -12.85 -4.28
CA THR A 243 16.87 -13.53 -3.28
C THR A 243 17.92 -12.57 -2.75
N LEU A 244 18.38 -12.82 -1.53
CA LEU A 244 19.36 -12.02 -0.80
C LEU A 244 20.46 -12.87 -0.18
N ARG A 245 21.65 -12.27 -0.06
CA ARG A 245 22.63 -12.66 0.97
C ARG A 245 22.13 -12.28 2.34
N VAL A 246 21.45 -13.21 2.98
CA VAL A 246 21.01 -13.09 4.37
C VAL A 246 21.45 -14.34 5.14
N PHE A 247 22.15 -14.15 6.25
CA PHE A 247 22.82 -15.24 6.97
C PHE A 247 23.02 -14.92 8.45
N HIS A 248 23.16 -15.97 9.26
CA HIS A 248 23.51 -15.83 10.67
C HIS A 248 25.00 -15.63 10.87
N GLY A 249 25.35 -14.93 11.94
CA GLY A 249 26.69 -14.99 12.48
C GLY A 249 26.98 -16.31 13.22
N ARG A 250 28.04 -16.32 14.03
CA ARG A 250 28.44 -17.47 14.87
C ARG A 250 28.05 -17.27 16.33
N GLY A 251 28.31 -18.28 17.16
CA GLY A 251 28.12 -18.23 18.62
C GLY A 251 26.73 -18.67 19.10
N GLY A 252 26.58 -18.80 20.42
CA GLY A 252 25.34 -19.27 21.06
C GLY A 252 24.15 -18.33 20.91
N ASP A 253 24.40 -17.05 20.61
CA ASP A 253 23.38 -16.03 20.37
C ASP A 253 23.14 -15.75 18.87
N ARG A 254 23.59 -16.64 17.96
CA ARG A 254 23.44 -16.45 16.51
C ARG A 254 22.00 -16.28 16.03
N ALA A 255 21.02 -16.85 16.74
CA ALA A 255 19.59 -16.70 16.43
C ALA A 255 19.01 -15.35 16.91
N ALA A 256 19.81 -14.50 17.55
CA ALA A 256 19.39 -13.20 18.06
C ALA A 256 19.66 -12.04 17.10
N TYR A 257 20.29 -12.33 15.96
CA TYR A 257 20.65 -11.35 14.95
C TYR A 257 20.93 -12.04 13.62
N LEU A 258 20.92 -11.24 12.55
CA LEU A 258 21.36 -11.67 11.24
C LEU A 258 22.14 -10.57 10.53
N TRP A 259 22.88 -10.99 9.52
CA TRP A 259 23.53 -10.14 8.53
C TRP A 259 22.74 -10.22 7.25
N GLN A 260 22.48 -9.08 6.63
CA GLN A 260 21.79 -9.00 5.34
C GLN A 260 22.55 -8.03 4.44
N GLU A 261 22.75 -8.36 3.18
CA GLU A 261 23.30 -7.39 2.23
C GLU A 261 22.45 -6.12 2.17
N TRP A 262 23.14 -4.98 1.96
CA TRP A 262 22.46 -3.71 1.80
C TRP A 262 22.02 -3.52 0.35
N ILE A 263 20.76 -3.10 0.15
CA ILE A 263 20.22 -2.86 -1.20
C ILE A 263 20.46 -1.42 -1.58
N GLU A 264 21.41 -1.21 -2.51
CA GLU A 264 21.64 0.10 -3.10
C GLU A 264 20.54 0.43 -4.14
N PRO A 265 20.23 1.72 -4.38
CA PRO A 265 19.30 2.09 -5.42
C PRO A 265 19.77 1.57 -6.80
N PRO A 266 18.85 1.20 -7.69
CA PRO A 266 19.23 0.76 -9.03
C PRO A 266 19.88 1.91 -9.82
N GLY A 267 20.66 1.61 -10.86
CA GLY A 267 21.32 2.63 -11.69
C GLY A 267 20.36 3.60 -12.41
N ARG A 268 19.06 3.31 -12.38
CA ARG A 268 17.97 4.12 -12.93
C ARG A 268 17.21 4.94 -11.87
N TYR A 269 17.77 5.05 -10.66
CA TYR A 269 17.23 5.89 -9.60
C TYR A 269 17.56 7.37 -9.86
N ARG A 270 16.54 8.19 -10.12
CA ARG A 270 16.70 9.57 -10.60
C ARG A 270 15.65 10.50 -10.01
N ARG A 271 15.96 11.80 -9.98
CA ARG A 271 15.00 12.83 -9.56
C ARG A 271 13.90 12.99 -10.60
N LEU A 272 12.65 12.86 -10.15
CA LEU A 272 11.45 13.07 -10.97
C LEU A 272 11.14 14.57 -11.13
N PRO A 273 10.37 14.96 -12.16
CA PRO A 273 9.91 16.34 -12.32
C PRO A 273 8.91 16.77 -11.24
N ALA A 274 8.56 18.07 -11.22
CA ALA A 274 7.68 18.66 -10.21
C ALA A 274 6.28 18.02 -10.14
N ALA A 275 5.75 17.53 -11.26
CA ALA A 275 4.48 16.80 -11.31
C ALA A 275 4.47 15.53 -10.43
N HIS A 276 5.64 15.01 -10.07
CA HIS A 276 5.82 13.89 -9.14
C HIS A 276 6.58 14.33 -7.88
N GLY A 277 6.32 15.53 -7.36
CA GLY A 277 6.84 15.98 -6.07
C GLY A 277 8.36 16.21 -5.99
N ARG A 278 9.09 16.17 -7.11
CA ARG A 278 10.57 16.30 -7.19
C ARG A 278 11.35 15.26 -6.37
N VAL A 279 10.75 14.09 -6.14
CA VAL A 279 11.34 12.97 -5.39
C VAL A 279 12.32 12.16 -6.25
N HIS A 280 13.29 11.49 -5.63
CA HIS A 280 14.08 10.46 -6.33
C HIS A 280 13.34 9.12 -6.36
N ALA A 281 13.19 8.52 -7.54
CA ALA A 281 12.49 7.25 -7.75
C ALA A 281 13.13 6.44 -8.89
N THR A 282 12.74 5.18 -9.03
CA THR A 282 13.21 4.31 -10.11
C THR A 282 12.47 4.63 -11.41
N VAL A 283 13.22 4.92 -12.49
CA VAL A 283 12.63 5.23 -13.81
C VAL A 283 12.94 4.15 -14.86
N LEU A 284 11.93 3.43 -15.33
CA LEU A 284 12.09 2.31 -16.26
C LEU A 284 11.55 2.60 -17.68
N PRO A 285 12.20 2.10 -18.74
CA PRO A 285 11.57 1.99 -20.06
C PRO A 285 10.36 1.05 -20.01
N ALA A 286 9.33 1.29 -20.83
CA ALA A 286 8.08 0.50 -20.83
C ALA A 286 8.33 -1.03 -20.91
N ARG A 287 9.27 -1.48 -21.76
CA ARG A 287 9.62 -2.91 -21.88
C ARG A 287 10.15 -3.50 -20.56
N GLN A 288 10.94 -2.74 -19.81
CA GLN A 288 11.46 -3.17 -18.51
C GLN A 288 10.37 -3.08 -17.44
N ALA A 289 9.53 -2.04 -17.47
CA ALA A 289 8.39 -1.88 -16.57
C ALA A 289 7.40 -3.06 -16.68
N ARG A 290 7.08 -3.55 -17.90
CA ARG A 290 6.25 -4.75 -18.09
C ARG A 290 6.79 -5.97 -17.34
N ARG A 291 8.09 -6.27 -17.52
CA ARG A 291 8.75 -7.39 -16.81
C ARG A 291 8.84 -7.16 -15.31
N PHE A 292 9.10 -5.92 -14.89
CA PHE A 292 9.15 -5.53 -13.49
C PHE A 292 7.81 -5.81 -12.79
N TRP A 293 6.70 -5.35 -13.38
CA TRP A 293 5.38 -5.49 -12.79
C TRP A 293 4.84 -6.91 -12.82
N HIS A 294 5.19 -7.70 -13.83
CA HIS A 294 4.98 -9.15 -13.79
C HIS A 294 5.63 -9.80 -12.56
N ARG A 295 6.91 -9.53 -12.32
CA ARG A 295 7.61 -10.08 -11.14
C ARG A 295 7.10 -9.52 -9.82
N ALA A 296 6.69 -8.25 -9.80
CA ALA A 296 6.02 -7.67 -8.65
C ALA A 296 4.70 -8.39 -8.34
N GLY A 297 3.94 -8.78 -9.37
CA GLY A 297 2.76 -9.62 -9.25
C GLY A 297 3.09 -10.99 -8.66
N SER A 298 4.14 -11.66 -9.15
CA SER A 298 4.61 -12.91 -8.54
C SER A 298 4.99 -12.70 -7.07
N LEU A 299 5.75 -11.65 -6.74
CA LEU A 299 6.09 -11.34 -5.36
C LEU A 299 4.84 -11.12 -4.48
N ALA A 300 3.83 -10.40 -4.99
CA ALA A 300 2.59 -10.16 -4.27
C ALA A 300 1.82 -11.46 -3.99
N ALA A 301 1.71 -12.35 -4.98
CA ALA A 301 1.14 -13.67 -4.79
C ALA A 301 1.95 -14.53 -3.80
N ALA A 302 3.28 -14.39 -3.76
CA ALA A 302 4.12 -15.07 -2.79
C ALA A 302 3.86 -14.56 -1.37
N CYS A 303 3.82 -13.24 -1.19
CA CYS A 303 3.54 -12.64 0.11
C CYS A 303 2.17 -13.05 0.63
N PHE A 304 1.14 -13.02 -0.23
CA PHE A 304 -0.19 -13.50 0.13
C PHE A 304 -0.21 -14.99 0.47
N GLY A 305 0.27 -15.85 -0.45
CA GLY A 305 0.16 -17.31 -0.30
C GLY A 305 1.02 -17.92 0.82
N PHE A 306 2.13 -17.27 1.19
CA PHE A 306 2.98 -17.70 2.31
C PHE A 306 2.73 -16.91 3.61
N GLY A 307 1.75 -16.01 3.61
CA GLY A 307 1.41 -15.21 4.79
C GLY A 307 2.55 -14.31 5.26
N LEU A 308 3.26 -13.68 4.30
CA LEU A 308 4.27 -12.67 4.57
C LEU A 308 3.57 -11.33 4.73
N VAL A 309 3.48 -10.87 5.98
CA VAL A 309 2.72 -9.68 6.38
C VAL A 309 3.60 -8.67 7.11
N ASP A 310 3.02 -7.54 7.52
CA ASP A 310 3.73 -6.41 8.15
C ASP A 310 4.72 -5.71 7.22
N LEU A 311 4.42 -5.69 5.92
CA LEU A 311 5.22 -4.95 4.95
C LEU A 311 4.79 -3.48 5.01
N GLY A 312 5.66 -2.63 5.52
CA GLY A 312 5.49 -1.18 5.51
C GLY A 312 6.36 -0.48 4.46
N PRO A 313 6.22 0.85 4.33
CA PRO A 313 7.15 1.68 3.59
C PRO A 313 8.59 1.41 4.08
N GLY A 314 9.53 1.22 3.14
CA GLY A 314 10.92 0.87 3.49
C GLY A 314 11.21 -0.63 3.62
N ASN A 315 10.19 -1.47 3.83
CA ASN A 315 10.36 -2.93 3.91
C ASN A 315 10.51 -3.59 2.54
N VAL A 316 10.06 -2.92 1.48
CA VAL A 316 10.22 -3.37 0.08
C VAL A 316 10.89 -2.27 -0.71
N LEU A 317 12.05 -2.56 -1.29
CA LEU A 317 12.88 -1.60 -2.01
C LEU A 317 13.04 -2.00 -3.47
N CYS A 318 13.20 -1.03 -4.36
CA CYS A 318 13.76 -1.27 -5.68
C CYS A 318 15.27 -1.49 -5.58
N GLY A 319 15.75 -2.56 -6.22
CA GLY A 319 17.17 -2.86 -6.35
C GLY A 319 17.47 -3.66 -7.61
N GLU A 320 18.75 -3.94 -7.85
CA GLU A 320 19.24 -4.71 -9.00
C GLU A 320 19.61 -6.14 -8.57
N ARG A 321 19.16 -7.14 -9.34
CA ARG A 321 19.55 -8.55 -9.20
C ARG A 321 19.83 -9.15 -10.56
N ASP A 322 21.05 -9.65 -10.75
CA ASP A 322 21.55 -10.22 -12.00
C ASP A 322 21.22 -9.37 -13.24
N GLY A 323 21.46 -8.06 -13.14
CA GLY A 323 21.25 -7.09 -14.21
C GLY A 323 19.80 -6.67 -14.43
N GLU A 324 18.88 -7.05 -13.55
CA GLU A 324 17.48 -6.67 -13.63
C GLU A 324 17.00 -5.92 -12.38
N THR A 325 16.32 -4.80 -12.62
CA THR A 325 15.63 -4.05 -11.56
C THR A 325 14.39 -4.82 -11.12
N MET A 326 14.18 -4.97 -9.80
CA MET A 326 12.98 -5.59 -9.23
C MET A 326 12.66 -5.06 -7.82
N LEU A 327 11.47 -5.38 -7.32
CA LEU A 327 11.13 -5.21 -5.91
C LEU A 327 11.79 -6.30 -5.06
N ILE A 328 12.40 -5.88 -3.95
CA ILE A 328 13.16 -6.71 -3.04
C ILE A 328 12.65 -6.43 -1.63
N PRO A 329 11.94 -7.38 -0.99
CA PRO A 329 11.67 -7.32 0.43
C PRO A 329 12.99 -7.36 1.19
N VAL A 330 13.20 -6.35 2.03
CA VAL A 330 14.34 -6.26 2.93
C VAL A 330 13.94 -6.42 4.38
N ASP A 331 12.64 -6.49 4.69
CA ASP A 331 12.14 -6.80 6.02
C ASP A 331 10.99 -7.81 5.94
N LEU A 332 11.27 -9.09 6.23
CA LEU A 332 10.29 -10.19 6.24
C LEU A 332 10.27 -10.83 7.61
N GLU A 333 9.74 -10.16 8.62
CA GLU A 333 9.77 -10.68 10.00
C GLU A 333 8.67 -11.68 10.31
N VAL A 334 7.51 -11.51 9.64
CA VAL A 334 6.31 -12.31 9.87
C VAL A 334 6.06 -13.20 8.66
N CYS A 335 5.94 -14.50 8.90
CA CYS A 335 5.55 -15.46 7.87
C CYS A 335 4.49 -16.43 8.40
N LEU A 336 3.83 -17.18 7.50
CA LEU A 336 2.77 -18.13 7.81
C LEU A 336 1.57 -17.48 8.52
N PHE A 337 1.34 -16.20 8.29
CA PHE A 337 0.14 -15.52 8.78
C PHE A 337 -1.07 -15.91 7.93
N PRO A 338 -2.26 -16.16 8.54
CA PRO A 338 -3.48 -16.45 7.80
C PRO A 338 -4.05 -15.21 7.08
N ALA A 339 -3.34 -14.73 6.06
CA ALA A 339 -3.77 -13.60 5.24
C ALA A 339 -5.11 -13.92 4.57
N ARG A 340 -6.12 -13.09 4.84
CA ARG A 340 -7.47 -13.20 4.28
C ARG A 340 -7.67 -12.25 3.11
N ARG A 341 -6.85 -11.21 3.02
CA ARG A 341 -6.87 -10.16 1.99
C ARG A 341 -5.45 -9.88 1.54
N LEU A 342 -5.29 -9.36 0.33
CA LEU A 342 -3.98 -8.90 -0.13
C LEU A 342 -3.49 -7.71 0.71
N GLU A 343 -4.41 -6.87 1.20
CA GLU A 343 -4.10 -5.73 2.08
C GLU A 343 -3.45 -6.16 3.40
N ASP A 344 -3.73 -7.38 3.90
CA ASP A 344 -3.11 -7.91 5.13
C ASP A 344 -1.57 -8.03 5.00
N THR A 345 -1.06 -8.14 3.76
CA THR A 345 0.38 -8.16 3.50
C THR A 345 1.04 -6.80 3.73
N GLY A 346 0.29 -5.69 3.55
CA GLY A 346 0.80 -4.32 3.49
C GLY A 346 1.32 -3.88 2.11
N LEU A 347 1.31 -4.77 1.10
CA LEU A 347 1.71 -4.41 -0.27
C LEU A 347 0.70 -3.50 -0.98
N VAL A 348 -0.59 -3.63 -0.65
CA VAL A 348 -1.67 -2.78 -1.15
C VAL A 348 -2.43 -2.18 0.02
N THR A 349 -3.10 -1.07 -0.20
CA THR A 349 -3.99 -0.44 0.79
C THR A 349 -5.43 -0.57 0.36
N GLY A 350 -6.30 -1.10 1.20
CA GLY A 350 -7.75 -1.19 0.94
C GLY A 350 -8.59 -0.44 1.98
N GLU A 351 -9.86 -0.83 2.09
CA GLU A 351 -10.86 -0.14 2.92
C GLU A 351 -10.53 -0.18 4.43
N ARG A 352 -9.74 -1.16 4.87
CA ARG A 352 -9.42 -1.35 6.30
C ARG A 352 -8.19 -0.60 6.77
N ASP A 353 -7.38 -0.08 5.84
CA ASP A 353 -6.05 0.47 6.14
C ASP A 353 -6.00 1.96 5.82
N HIS A 354 -6.72 2.75 6.63
CA HIS A 354 -6.74 4.20 6.52
C HIS A 354 -5.44 4.79 7.06
N GLY A 355 -4.58 5.27 6.15
CA GLY A 355 -3.40 6.07 6.50
C GLY A 355 -2.06 5.37 6.40
N ARG A 356 -1.99 4.05 6.12
CA ARG A 356 -0.73 3.39 5.71
C ARG A 356 -0.43 3.65 4.23
N TYR A 357 0.87 3.65 3.88
CA TYR A 357 1.31 3.65 2.49
C TYR A 357 1.71 2.24 2.07
N PRO A 358 1.45 1.83 0.81
CA PRO A 358 1.70 0.47 0.37
C PRO A 358 3.20 0.20 0.23
N ALA A 359 3.64 -0.95 0.71
CA ALA A 359 5.01 -1.39 0.56
C ALA A 359 5.29 -1.82 -0.89
N GLY A 360 6.18 -1.13 -1.59
CA GLY A 360 6.65 -1.57 -2.91
C GLY A 360 5.73 -1.26 -4.09
N LEU A 361 4.41 -1.16 -3.89
CA LEU A 361 3.42 -0.95 -4.95
C LEU A 361 2.90 0.50 -5.03
N GLU A 362 3.72 1.46 -4.62
CA GLU A 362 3.37 2.89 -4.62
C GLU A 362 2.84 3.37 -5.99
N ARG A 363 1.63 3.96 -6.01
CA ARG A 363 0.99 4.54 -7.21
C ARG A 363 1.31 6.02 -7.43
N ARG A 364 1.66 6.73 -6.36
CA ARG A 364 1.97 8.16 -6.38
C ARG A 364 2.93 8.51 -5.25
N VAL A 365 3.54 9.68 -5.35
CA VAL A 365 4.34 10.24 -4.26
C VAL A 365 3.39 10.67 -3.15
N THR A 366 3.65 10.19 -1.95
CA THR A 366 2.95 10.59 -0.72
C THR A 366 3.94 11.19 0.27
N GLY A 367 3.44 11.82 1.33
CA GLY A 367 4.27 12.19 2.48
C GLY A 367 4.82 10.94 3.20
N GLU A 368 5.79 11.13 4.06
CA GLU A 368 6.27 10.16 5.03
C GLU A 368 5.54 10.43 6.34
N ILE A 369 4.92 9.41 6.94
CA ILE A 369 4.17 9.56 8.19
C ILE A 369 5.11 9.95 9.32
N ASP A 370 6.32 9.40 9.31
CA ASP A 370 7.34 9.56 10.34
C ASP A 370 8.20 10.80 10.11
N GLY A 371 7.57 11.97 10.20
CA GLY A 371 8.29 13.24 10.27
C GLY A 371 9.09 13.41 11.57
N PRO A 372 9.95 14.44 11.67
CA PRO A 372 10.68 14.72 12.90
C PRO A 372 9.68 15.04 14.02
N ALA A 373 9.80 14.35 15.16
CA ALA A 373 8.92 14.57 16.32
C ALA A 373 8.94 16.02 16.84
N VAL A 374 10.05 16.73 16.60
CA VAL A 374 10.21 18.14 16.93
C VAL A 374 10.96 18.86 15.82
N ALA A 375 10.60 20.12 15.57
CA ALA A 375 11.24 20.94 14.56
C ALA A 375 11.17 22.43 14.92
N PHE A 376 12.08 23.22 14.34
CA PHE A 376 12.06 24.68 14.46
C PHE A 376 11.16 25.29 13.40
N PHE A 377 10.23 26.13 13.84
CA PHE A 377 9.34 26.92 12.99
C PHE A 377 9.71 28.40 13.07
N ASP A 378 9.66 29.08 11.94
CA ASP A 378 9.72 30.54 11.88
C ASP A 378 8.42 31.13 12.44
N ASP A 379 8.53 32.07 13.37
CA ASP A 379 7.40 32.85 13.88
C ASP A 379 7.35 34.25 13.24
N ALA A 380 6.21 34.93 13.38
CA ALA A 380 5.97 36.25 12.77
C ALA A 380 7.01 37.31 13.19
N ASP A 381 7.55 37.18 14.41
CA ASP A 381 8.55 38.10 14.97
C ASP A 381 9.99 37.79 14.48
N GLY A 382 10.16 36.81 13.58
CA GLY A 382 11.46 36.34 13.10
C GLY A 382 12.23 35.45 14.09
N VAL A 383 11.64 35.15 15.25
CA VAL A 383 12.17 34.18 16.22
C VAL A 383 11.84 32.77 15.74
N GLN A 384 12.82 31.86 15.81
CA GLN A 384 12.61 30.46 15.49
C GLN A 384 12.34 29.68 16.78
N ARG A 385 11.23 28.93 16.83
CA ARG A 385 10.82 28.21 18.04
C ARG A 385 10.78 26.71 17.80
N LEU A 386 11.39 25.94 18.70
CA LEU A 386 11.28 24.49 18.71
C LEU A 386 9.88 24.10 19.16
N ARG A 387 9.16 23.37 18.32
CA ARG A 387 7.82 22.85 18.62
C ARG A 387 7.77 21.37 18.31
N ALA A 388 6.96 20.65 19.06
CA ALA A 388 6.62 19.28 18.69
C ALA A 388 5.63 19.27 17.52
N THR A 389 5.68 18.23 16.70
CA THR A 389 4.83 18.10 15.52
C THR A 389 4.59 16.63 15.19
N ALA A 390 3.39 16.34 14.70
CA ALA A 390 2.99 15.04 14.17
C ALA A 390 2.61 15.14 12.67
N ARG A 391 3.01 16.23 12.01
CA ARG A 391 2.70 16.45 10.59
C ARG A 391 3.55 15.52 9.72
N PRO A 392 2.98 14.95 8.64
CA PRO A 392 3.75 14.15 7.71
C PRO A 392 4.85 14.97 7.03
N TRP A 393 5.95 14.30 6.68
CA TRP A 393 7.16 14.87 6.10
C TRP A 393 7.20 14.71 4.58
N ARG A 394 7.68 15.74 3.87
CA ARG A 394 7.85 15.68 2.41
C ARG A 394 9.03 14.78 2.07
N ARG A 395 8.74 13.68 1.38
CA ARG A 395 9.76 12.73 0.91
C ARG A 395 10.64 13.33 -0.18
N GLU A 396 11.96 13.25 0.01
CA GLU A 396 12.94 13.56 -1.04
C GLU A 396 13.36 12.31 -1.82
N GLN A 397 13.09 11.12 -1.26
CA GLN A 397 13.43 9.82 -1.80
C GLN A 397 12.26 8.84 -1.67
N ALA A 398 11.95 8.13 -2.76
CA ALA A 398 10.99 7.05 -2.80
C ALA A 398 11.66 5.79 -3.34
N ARG A 399 12.17 4.96 -2.43
CA ARG A 399 12.97 3.77 -2.77
C ARG A 399 12.14 2.63 -3.37
N SER A 400 10.81 2.71 -3.31
CA SER A 400 9.90 1.68 -3.79
C SER A 400 9.02 2.14 -4.96
N LEU A 401 8.89 3.47 -5.16
CA LEU A 401 8.19 4.05 -6.29
C LEU A 401 8.92 3.75 -7.62
N VAL A 402 8.15 3.24 -8.57
CA VAL A 402 8.57 3.02 -9.95
C VAL A 402 7.69 3.81 -10.90
N VAL A 403 8.35 4.56 -11.78
CA VAL A 403 7.71 5.36 -12.82
C VAL A 403 8.28 4.94 -14.16
N ASP A 404 7.44 4.83 -15.18
CA ASP A 404 7.94 4.64 -16.54
C ASP A 404 8.40 5.96 -17.19
N ARG A 405 8.97 5.89 -18.39
CA ARG A 405 9.42 7.08 -19.13
C ARG A 405 8.28 8.00 -19.58
N GLU A 406 7.05 7.53 -19.55
CA GLU A 406 5.85 8.32 -19.87
C GLU A 406 5.27 9.00 -18.62
N GLY A 407 5.90 8.83 -17.45
CA GLY A 407 5.45 9.42 -16.19
C GLY A 407 4.37 8.61 -15.48
N LYS A 408 4.07 7.39 -15.94
CA LYS A 408 3.07 6.53 -15.29
C LYS A 408 3.70 5.81 -14.11
N ALA A 409 3.10 5.99 -12.93
CA ALA A 409 3.59 5.45 -11.67
C ALA A 409 2.78 4.23 -11.22
N GLY A 410 3.44 3.26 -10.59
CA GLY A 410 2.80 2.05 -10.07
C GLY A 410 2.36 1.07 -11.17
N TYR A 411 1.79 -0.07 -10.74
CA TYR A 411 1.33 -1.11 -11.67
C TYR A 411 -0.05 -0.83 -12.27
N GLY A 412 -0.75 0.23 -11.85
CA GLY A 412 -1.99 0.65 -12.51
C GLY A 412 -1.80 0.93 -14.01
N ALA A 413 -0.56 1.15 -14.44
CA ALA A 413 -0.21 1.23 -15.84
C ALA A 413 0.03 -0.10 -16.57
N TYR A 414 0.27 -1.16 -15.81
CA TYR A 414 0.64 -2.51 -16.23
C TYR A 414 -0.18 -3.58 -15.48
N PRO A 415 -1.52 -3.44 -15.37
CA PRO A 415 -2.33 -4.31 -14.54
C PRO A 415 -2.34 -5.75 -15.05
N LEU A 416 -2.38 -5.96 -16.37
CA LEU A 416 -2.39 -7.30 -16.95
C LEU A 416 -1.07 -8.05 -16.71
N GLU A 417 0.08 -7.38 -16.80
CA GLU A 417 1.36 -7.98 -16.46
C GLU A 417 1.42 -8.39 -14.98
N PHE A 418 0.96 -7.51 -14.09
CA PHE A 418 0.94 -7.78 -12.65
C PHE A 418 0.04 -8.99 -12.33
N LEU A 419 -1.20 -9.01 -12.82
CA LEU A 419 -2.13 -10.12 -12.63
C LEU A 419 -1.58 -11.42 -13.23
N ARG A 420 -0.95 -11.36 -14.40
CA ARG A 420 -0.28 -12.53 -15.00
C ARG A 420 0.81 -13.10 -14.09
N GLY A 421 1.62 -12.24 -13.49
CA GLY A 421 2.67 -12.65 -12.57
C GLY A 421 2.14 -13.32 -11.31
N MET A 422 1.00 -12.85 -10.79
CA MET A 422 0.32 -13.48 -9.67
C MET A 422 -0.15 -14.90 -10.06
N PHE A 423 -0.81 -15.02 -11.20
CA PHE A 423 -1.29 -16.30 -11.73
C PHE A 423 -0.14 -17.30 -11.97
N ASP A 424 0.95 -16.87 -12.61
CA ASP A 424 2.09 -17.73 -12.91
C ASP A 424 2.72 -18.33 -11.65
N LEU A 425 2.88 -17.52 -10.60
CA LEU A 425 3.40 -18.04 -9.34
C LEU A 425 2.40 -19.00 -8.68
N TRP A 426 1.12 -18.64 -8.67
CA TRP A 426 0.11 -19.45 -8.03
C TRP A 426 0.00 -20.84 -8.66
N MET A 427 0.00 -20.91 -10.00
CA MET A 427 0.01 -22.19 -10.72
C MET A 427 1.27 -22.98 -10.45
N LEU A 428 2.44 -22.32 -10.35
CA LEU A 428 3.69 -22.99 -9.99
C LEU A 428 3.59 -23.62 -8.60
N VAL A 429 3.12 -22.87 -7.61
CA VAL A 429 2.96 -23.38 -6.24
C VAL A 429 1.91 -24.49 -6.17
N HIS A 430 0.81 -24.34 -6.91
CA HIS A 430 -0.28 -25.31 -6.94
C HIS A 430 0.16 -26.65 -7.56
N LEU A 431 0.80 -26.63 -8.73
CA LEU A 431 1.27 -27.85 -9.41
C LEU A 431 2.39 -28.56 -8.63
N HIS A 432 3.26 -27.80 -7.97
CA HIS A 432 4.39 -28.35 -7.21
C HIS A 432 4.12 -28.38 -5.70
N ARG A 433 2.84 -28.46 -5.28
CA ARG A 433 2.40 -28.30 -3.88
C ARG A 433 3.19 -29.14 -2.89
N ASP A 434 3.38 -30.43 -3.17
CA ASP A 434 4.06 -31.36 -2.27
C ASP A 434 5.55 -31.01 -2.09
N ASP A 435 6.21 -30.59 -3.18
CA ASP A 435 7.61 -30.19 -3.16
C ASP A 435 7.78 -28.86 -2.43
N VAL A 436 6.93 -27.88 -2.71
CA VAL A 436 6.91 -26.58 -2.03
C VAL A 436 6.65 -26.76 -0.53
N GLN A 437 5.69 -27.61 -0.15
CA GLN A 437 5.39 -27.90 1.24
C GLN A 437 6.56 -28.58 1.96
N ARG A 438 7.19 -29.57 1.33
CA ARG A 438 8.36 -30.26 1.88
C ARG A 438 9.52 -29.30 2.10
N ASP A 439 9.77 -28.43 1.11
CA ASP A 439 10.83 -27.43 1.17
C ASP A 439 10.53 -26.36 2.22
N LEU A 440 9.29 -25.85 2.29
CA LEU A 440 8.86 -24.90 3.31
C LEU A 440 9.08 -25.46 4.73
N ARG A 441 8.62 -26.68 5.00
CA ARG A 441 8.83 -27.36 6.29
C ARG A 441 10.31 -27.51 6.62
N ARG A 442 11.14 -27.83 5.62
CA ARG A 442 12.59 -27.97 5.79
C ARG A 442 13.23 -26.64 6.15
N VAL A 443 12.91 -25.57 5.43
CA VAL A 443 13.56 -24.27 5.64
C VAL A 443 13.09 -23.60 6.93
N VAL A 444 11.81 -23.67 7.32
CA VAL A 444 11.34 -23.00 8.55
C VAL A 444 11.68 -23.76 9.84
N ARG A 445 12.18 -25.00 9.74
CA ARG A 445 12.44 -25.86 10.91
C ARG A 445 13.40 -25.20 11.90
N GLY A 446 12.93 -25.01 13.13
CA GLY A 446 13.72 -24.46 14.24
C GLY A 446 13.98 -22.96 14.17
N ARG A 447 13.41 -22.27 13.19
CA ARG A 447 13.51 -20.82 12.98
C ARG A 447 12.47 -20.05 13.78
N TYR A 448 12.72 -18.76 13.97
CA TYR A 448 11.83 -17.83 14.66
C TYR A 448 11.11 -16.87 13.70
N THR A 449 9.88 -16.52 14.03
CA THR A 449 9.08 -15.49 13.36
C THR A 449 8.58 -14.48 14.39
N ARG A 450 8.47 -13.22 13.98
CA ARG A 450 7.85 -12.16 14.78
C ARG A 450 6.35 -12.43 14.97
N VAL A 451 5.82 -11.98 16.10
CA VAL A 451 4.39 -12.06 16.45
C VAL A 451 3.91 -10.65 16.77
N LEU A 452 2.88 -10.18 16.07
CA LEU A 452 2.39 -8.81 16.15
C LEU A 452 1.23 -8.65 17.13
N VAL A 453 1.49 -8.74 18.44
CA VAL A 453 0.45 -8.62 19.50
C VAL A 453 -0.50 -7.42 19.31
N ARG A 454 -0.02 -6.38 18.63
CA ARG A 454 -0.77 -5.16 18.32
C ARG A 454 -0.15 -4.48 17.09
N ALA A 455 -0.93 -3.63 16.42
CA ALA A 455 -0.41 -2.71 15.41
C ALA A 455 0.63 -1.77 16.04
N THR A 456 1.71 -1.53 15.31
CA THR A 456 2.84 -0.69 15.77
C THR A 456 2.42 0.75 16.11
N ALA A 457 1.49 1.33 15.34
CA ALA A 457 0.97 2.68 15.55
C ALA A 457 0.34 2.87 16.95
N ASP A 458 -0.30 1.84 17.49
CA ASP A 458 -0.89 1.89 18.84
C ASP A 458 0.18 2.09 19.95
N TYR A 459 1.43 1.71 19.69
CA TYR A 459 2.53 1.94 20.62
C TYR A 459 3.11 3.36 20.52
N ALA A 460 2.93 4.05 19.39
CA ALA A 460 3.48 5.39 19.17
C ALA A 460 2.97 6.39 20.21
N VAL A 461 1.66 6.35 20.52
CA VAL A 461 1.00 7.20 21.54
C VAL A 461 1.62 6.97 22.93
N ALA A 462 1.93 5.73 23.29
CA ALA A 462 2.51 5.39 24.59
C ALA A 462 4.00 5.73 24.70
N ARG A 463 4.70 5.90 23.57
CA ARG A 463 6.11 6.28 23.50
C ARG A 463 6.32 7.79 23.46
N ASP A 464 5.26 8.57 23.26
CA ASP A 464 5.31 10.02 23.16
C ASP A 464 5.60 10.69 24.52
N PRO A 465 6.81 11.25 24.71
CA PRO A 465 7.17 11.88 25.98
C PRO A 465 6.48 13.23 26.21
N PHE A 466 5.78 13.77 25.21
CA PHE A 466 5.20 15.12 25.20
C PHE A 466 3.68 15.15 25.11
N GLY A 467 3.02 14.03 24.79
CA GLY A 467 1.55 13.93 24.67
C GLY A 467 0.99 14.63 23.43
N VAL A 468 1.82 14.84 22.42
CA VAL A 468 1.52 15.40 21.08
C VAL A 468 0.67 14.43 20.26
N ALA A 469 1.04 13.14 20.21
CA ALA A 469 0.27 12.07 19.59
C ALA A 469 -1.08 11.87 20.28
N ALA A 470 -1.15 12.11 21.60
CA ALA A 470 -2.41 12.10 22.35
C ALA A 470 -3.28 13.34 22.09
N ALA A 471 -2.70 14.47 21.66
CA ALA A 471 -3.42 15.70 21.34
C ALA A 471 -3.96 15.73 19.90
N THR A 472 -3.43 14.89 19.00
CA THR A 472 -3.90 14.74 17.61
C THR A 472 -4.79 13.51 17.40
N ALA A 473 -4.90 12.64 18.39
CA ALA A 473 -5.81 11.50 18.34
C ALA A 473 -7.24 11.99 18.62
N GLU A 474 -8.01 12.25 17.56
CA GLU A 474 -9.45 12.53 17.60
C GLU A 474 -10.28 11.27 17.94
N SER A 475 -9.77 10.37 18.81
CA SER A 475 -10.46 9.15 19.19
C SER A 475 -10.93 9.23 20.65
N ASP A 476 -12.24 9.15 20.86
CA ASP A 476 -12.87 8.94 22.18
C ASP A 476 -12.60 7.54 22.77
N GLU A 477 -11.76 6.72 22.12
CA GLU A 477 -11.44 5.38 22.60
C GLU A 477 -10.52 5.41 23.84
N PRO A 478 -10.81 4.57 24.86
CA PRO A 478 -9.98 4.48 26.05
C PRO A 478 -8.57 3.98 25.69
N ALA A 479 -7.55 4.59 26.30
CA ALA A 479 -6.16 4.23 26.07
C ALA A 479 -5.93 2.70 26.22
N PRO A 480 -5.22 2.05 25.28
CA PRO A 480 -5.13 0.61 25.26
C PRO A 480 -4.44 0.06 26.52
N ALA A 481 -5.04 -0.97 27.12
CA ALA A 481 -4.43 -1.69 28.24
C ALA A 481 -3.23 -2.53 27.74
N PHE A 482 -2.01 -2.11 28.08
CA PHE A 482 -0.77 -2.86 27.79
C PHE A 482 -0.53 -3.98 28.80
N SER A 483 0.00 -5.12 28.38
CA SER A 483 0.48 -6.19 29.27
C SER A 483 1.69 -5.74 30.10
N ALA A 484 2.05 -6.53 31.12
CA ALA A 484 3.26 -6.27 31.91
C ALA A 484 4.55 -6.27 31.06
N SER A 485 4.60 -7.14 30.04
CA SER A 485 5.72 -7.23 29.12
C SER A 485 5.80 -6.01 28.20
N GLU A 486 4.70 -5.64 27.52
CA GLU A 486 4.62 -4.42 26.70
C GLU A 486 5.07 -3.19 27.49
N ARG A 487 4.53 -2.98 28.70
CA ARG A 487 4.94 -1.86 29.57
C ARG A 487 6.42 -1.89 29.93
N ALA A 488 7.01 -3.07 30.14
CA ALA A 488 8.43 -3.18 30.44
C ALA A 488 9.31 -2.78 29.26
N GLN A 489 8.91 -3.11 28.02
CA GLN A 489 9.61 -2.69 26.80
C GLN A 489 9.43 -1.19 26.54
N LEU A 490 8.20 -0.69 26.60
CA LEU A 490 7.86 0.72 26.41
C LEU A 490 8.60 1.64 27.40
N ARG A 491 8.77 1.23 28.67
CA ARG A 491 9.54 2.00 29.66
C ARG A 491 10.99 2.25 29.25
N ARG A 492 11.58 1.36 28.45
CA ARG A 492 12.94 1.52 27.89
C ARG A 492 12.97 2.36 26.62
N GLY A 493 11.81 2.73 26.08
CA GLY A 493 11.63 3.39 24.79
C GLY A 493 11.61 2.46 23.59
N ASP A 494 11.53 1.13 23.82
CA ASP A 494 11.39 0.15 22.76
C ASP A 494 9.94 0.07 22.25
N VAL A 495 9.79 -0.21 20.96
CA VAL A 495 8.55 -0.83 20.46
C VAL A 495 8.56 -2.29 20.89
N PRO A 496 7.51 -2.78 21.59
CA PRO A 496 7.45 -4.16 22.05
C PRO A 496 7.69 -5.16 20.93
N TYR A 497 8.70 -6.02 21.13
CA TYR A 497 9.07 -7.05 20.17
C TYR A 497 8.77 -8.43 20.76
N PHE A 498 8.00 -9.22 20.02
CA PHE A 498 7.63 -10.57 20.38
C PHE A 498 7.87 -11.52 19.22
N PHE A 499 8.24 -12.75 19.54
CA PHE A 499 8.56 -13.77 18.56
C PHE A 499 8.29 -15.15 19.12
N ARG A 500 8.28 -16.16 18.25
CA ARG A 500 8.14 -17.56 18.64
C ARG A 500 8.81 -18.47 17.62
N ARG A 501 9.02 -19.72 17.99
CA ARG A 501 9.50 -20.74 17.03
C ARG A 501 8.38 -21.06 16.04
N ILE A 502 8.76 -21.34 14.78
CA ILE A 502 7.83 -21.80 13.75
C ILE A 502 7.55 -23.29 13.98
N GLN A 503 6.71 -23.55 15.00
CA GLN A 503 6.27 -24.88 15.42
C GLN A 503 4.90 -24.73 16.09
N ALA A 504 4.05 -25.75 15.99
CA ALA A 504 2.82 -25.86 16.79
C ALA A 504 3.11 -25.69 18.29
N ASP A 505 2.22 -24.99 19.00
CA ASP A 505 2.25 -24.75 20.45
C ASP A 505 3.50 -24.06 21.00
N ALA A 506 4.31 -23.42 20.14
CA ALA A 506 5.47 -22.66 20.59
C ALA A 506 5.04 -21.46 21.44
N PRO A 507 5.63 -21.27 22.65
CA PRO A 507 5.27 -20.15 23.50
C PRO A 507 5.67 -18.81 22.88
N LEU A 508 4.96 -17.75 23.25
CA LEU A 508 5.37 -16.38 22.96
C LEU A 508 6.64 -16.03 23.76
N LEU A 509 7.62 -15.44 23.08
CA LEU A 509 8.94 -15.11 23.63
C LEU A 509 9.26 -13.63 23.46
N ALA A 510 10.07 -13.12 24.38
CA ALA A 510 10.72 -11.81 24.30
C ALA A 510 12.21 -11.94 24.68
N LEU A 511 13.02 -10.96 24.30
CA LEU A 511 14.43 -10.91 24.69
C LEU A 511 14.65 -9.98 25.90
N ALA A 512 15.53 -10.40 26.79
CA ALA A 512 16.14 -9.48 27.75
C ALA A 512 17.04 -8.48 26.99
N PRO A 513 17.09 -7.21 27.41
CA PRO A 513 17.99 -6.23 26.80
C PRO A 513 19.46 -6.61 27.06
N PRO A 514 20.44 -6.13 26.27
CA PRO A 514 21.85 -6.23 26.63
C PRO A 514 22.13 -5.47 27.95
N PRO A 515 23.15 -5.90 28.73
CA PRO A 515 24.19 -6.88 28.42
C PRO A 515 23.82 -8.33 28.77
N GLN A 516 22.58 -8.59 29.20
CA GLN A 516 22.12 -9.94 29.52
C GLN A 516 22.39 -10.90 28.36
N ALA A 517 22.77 -12.14 28.69
CA ALA A 517 23.01 -13.17 27.69
C ALA A 517 21.72 -13.48 26.92
N TRP A 518 21.86 -13.91 25.67
CA TRP A 518 20.71 -14.35 24.88
C TRP A 518 20.01 -15.52 25.57
N THR A 519 18.81 -15.27 26.06
CA THR A 519 17.92 -16.28 26.65
C THR A 519 16.50 -15.84 26.33
N PRO A 520 15.80 -16.51 25.39
CA PRO A 520 14.41 -16.21 25.12
C PRO A 520 13.56 -16.41 26.38
N GLN A 521 12.83 -15.38 26.78
CA GLN A 521 11.99 -15.39 27.98
C GLN A 521 10.54 -15.61 27.58
N ARG A 522 9.86 -16.55 28.26
CA ARG A 522 8.43 -16.77 28.05
C ARG A 522 7.64 -15.54 28.47
N VAL A 523 6.71 -15.14 27.61
CA VAL A 523 5.80 -14.03 27.85
C VAL A 523 4.46 -14.61 28.34
N GLY A 524 3.87 -13.98 29.35
CA GLY A 524 2.55 -14.36 29.86
C GLY A 524 1.43 -14.05 28.87
N ALA A 525 0.19 -14.38 29.25
CA ALA A 525 -1.00 -14.13 28.45
C ALA A 525 -1.09 -12.66 27.98
N GLN A 526 -1.46 -12.47 26.72
CA GLN A 526 -1.70 -11.15 26.14
C GLN A 526 -3.20 -10.82 26.21
N PRO A 527 -3.57 -9.55 26.39
CA PRO A 527 -4.97 -9.14 26.56
C PRO A 527 -5.84 -9.23 25.29
N ARG A 528 -5.25 -9.32 24.08
CA ARG A 528 -5.99 -9.57 22.83
C ARG A 528 -6.02 -11.06 22.50
N ALA A 529 -7.12 -11.51 21.89
CA ALA A 529 -7.32 -12.90 21.48
C ALA A 529 -6.15 -13.38 20.58
N ALA A 530 -5.60 -14.54 20.91
CA ALA A 530 -4.39 -15.07 20.30
C ALA A 530 -4.57 -15.53 18.84
N ASP A 531 -5.81 -15.59 18.36
CA ASP A 531 -6.20 -16.33 17.16
C ASP A 531 -6.06 -15.49 15.87
N GLU A 532 -6.09 -14.16 15.98
CA GLU A 532 -6.01 -13.24 14.82
C GLU A 532 -4.58 -12.76 14.50
N ILE A 533 -3.63 -13.04 15.38
CA ILE A 533 -2.35 -12.29 15.46
C ILE A 533 -1.12 -13.20 15.31
N ASN A 534 -1.33 -14.50 15.42
CA ASN A 534 -0.27 -15.47 15.39
C ASN A 534 -0.04 -15.98 13.96
N PRO A 535 1.22 -16.30 13.59
CA PRO A 535 1.45 -17.24 12.52
C PRO A 535 0.59 -18.50 12.75
N SER A 536 0.16 -19.19 11.72
CA SER A 536 -0.52 -20.47 11.85
C SER A 536 0.41 -21.57 11.35
N PRO A 537 0.98 -22.42 12.22
CA PRO A 537 1.78 -23.56 11.81
C PRO A 537 0.98 -24.56 10.95
N GLU A 538 -0.35 -24.49 10.98
CA GLU A 538 -1.26 -25.23 10.09
C GLU A 538 -1.04 -24.86 8.62
N PHE A 539 -0.49 -23.67 8.31
CA PHE A 539 -0.04 -23.33 6.95
C PHE A 539 0.99 -24.33 6.40
N LEU A 540 1.73 -25.04 7.27
CA LEU A 540 2.64 -26.10 6.85
C LEU A 540 1.91 -27.33 6.30
N ALA A 541 0.58 -27.43 6.43
CA ALA A 541 -0.26 -28.42 5.77
C ALA A 541 -0.46 -28.10 4.28
N GLY A 542 -0.21 -26.86 3.85
CA GLY A 542 -0.28 -26.46 2.45
C GLY A 542 -1.68 -26.11 1.95
N ASP A 543 -2.69 -26.05 2.82
CA ASP A 543 -4.10 -25.80 2.47
C ASP A 543 -4.35 -24.38 1.93
N SER A 544 -3.43 -23.44 2.18
CA SER A 544 -3.53 -22.03 1.80
C SER A 544 -3.31 -21.71 0.31
N TRP A 545 -2.96 -22.71 -0.52
CA TRP A 545 -2.67 -22.53 -1.97
C TRP A 545 -3.77 -23.06 -2.88
N ASP A 546 -5.01 -23.03 -2.40
CA ASP A 546 -6.16 -23.37 -3.23
C ASP A 546 -6.34 -22.37 -4.39
N LEU A 547 -6.88 -22.85 -5.52
CA LEU A 547 -7.07 -22.03 -6.72
C LEU A 547 -8.05 -20.88 -6.46
N LEU A 548 -9.08 -21.08 -5.63
CA LEU A 548 -10.07 -20.05 -5.33
C LEU A 548 -9.48 -18.87 -4.54
N GLN A 549 -8.50 -19.14 -3.66
CA GLN A 549 -7.84 -18.11 -2.84
C GLN A 549 -7.10 -17.06 -3.69
N LEU A 550 -6.58 -17.44 -4.86
CA LEU A 550 -6.00 -16.48 -5.79
C LEU A 550 -7.00 -15.40 -6.19
N GLY A 551 -8.28 -15.76 -6.37
CA GLY A 551 -9.33 -14.81 -6.73
C GLY A 551 -9.47 -13.65 -5.74
N VAL A 552 -9.25 -13.91 -4.43
CA VAL A 552 -9.27 -12.87 -3.39
C VAL A 552 -8.16 -11.86 -3.61
N ALA A 553 -6.93 -12.35 -3.83
CA ALA A 553 -5.79 -11.50 -4.07
C ALA A 553 -5.89 -10.73 -5.39
N LEU A 554 -6.44 -11.36 -6.44
CA LEU A 554 -6.69 -10.72 -7.74
C LEU A 554 -7.70 -9.57 -7.63
N ARG A 555 -8.83 -9.79 -6.95
CA ARG A 555 -9.81 -8.73 -6.67
C ARG A 555 -9.16 -7.55 -5.97
N ASP A 556 -8.44 -7.82 -4.87
CA ASP A 556 -7.81 -6.76 -4.07
C ASP A 556 -6.73 -6.00 -4.87
N ALA A 557 -5.97 -6.72 -5.73
CA ALA A 557 -5.02 -6.10 -6.64
C ALA A 557 -5.71 -5.22 -7.69
N VAL A 558 -6.87 -5.61 -8.23
CA VAL A 558 -7.63 -4.77 -9.17
C VAL A 558 -8.22 -3.56 -8.45
N ALA A 559 -8.85 -3.76 -7.28
CA ALA A 559 -9.45 -2.70 -6.49
C ALA A 559 -8.43 -1.61 -6.13
N TYR A 560 -7.18 -1.98 -5.80
CA TYR A 560 -6.12 -1.04 -5.45
C TYR A 560 -5.76 -0.06 -6.57
N VAL A 561 -5.83 -0.48 -7.85
CA VAL A 561 -5.54 0.35 -9.03
C VAL A 561 -6.79 0.78 -9.79
N LEU A 562 -7.97 0.57 -9.22
CA LEU A 562 -9.22 0.97 -9.84
C LEU A 562 -9.26 2.47 -10.22
N PRO A 563 -8.74 3.42 -9.41
CA PRO A 563 -8.71 4.82 -9.83
C PRO A 563 -7.97 5.03 -11.17
N GLU A 564 -6.85 4.34 -11.40
CA GLU A 564 -6.10 4.39 -12.66
C GLU A 564 -6.81 3.67 -13.81
N LEU A 565 -7.48 2.54 -13.53
CA LEU A 565 -8.30 1.83 -14.51
C LEU A 565 -9.49 2.69 -14.94
N SER A 566 -10.19 3.27 -13.98
CA SER A 566 -11.35 4.15 -14.20
C SER A 566 -10.98 5.43 -14.95
N ALA A 567 -9.79 5.99 -14.69
CA ALA A 567 -9.29 7.11 -15.46
C ALA A 567 -9.01 6.76 -16.94
N ARG A 568 -8.79 5.48 -17.27
CA ARG A 568 -8.53 5.00 -18.65
C ARG A 568 -9.78 4.53 -19.38
N GLY A 569 -10.66 3.81 -18.68
CA GLY A 569 -11.78 3.09 -19.28
C GLY A 569 -13.14 3.43 -18.69
N GLY A 570 -13.23 4.30 -17.68
CA GLY A 570 -14.46 4.59 -16.96
C GLY A 570 -14.76 3.62 -15.81
N LEU A 571 -15.91 3.81 -15.16
CA LEU A 571 -16.38 2.95 -14.05
C LEU A 571 -16.56 1.48 -14.46
N LEU A 572 -16.71 1.24 -15.77
CA LEU A 572 -16.85 -0.06 -16.40
C LEU A 572 -15.85 -0.13 -17.55
N GLY A 573 -15.02 -1.16 -17.59
CA GLY A 573 -14.06 -1.30 -18.67
C GLY A 573 -13.50 -2.70 -18.83
N GLU A 574 -12.74 -2.85 -19.92
CA GLU A 574 -12.09 -4.09 -20.30
C GLU A 574 -10.66 -3.83 -20.78
N LEU A 575 -9.74 -4.71 -20.40
CA LEU A 575 -8.39 -4.80 -20.93
C LEU A 575 -8.13 -6.24 -21.37
N ASP A 576 -7.58 -6.40 -22.58
CA ASP A 576 -7.20 -7.70 -23.13
C ASP A 576 -5.80 -7.60 -23.74
N ASP A 577 -4.92 -8.53 -23.35
CA ASP A 577 -3.62 -8.72 -24.01
C ASP A 577 -3.43 -10.21 -24.31
N PRO A 578 -3.76 -10.65 -25.55
CA PRO A 578 -3.62 -12.04 -25.96
C PRO A 578 -2.19 -12.59 -25.85
N ARG A 579 -1.16 -11.73 -25.84
CA ARG A 579 0.24 -12.18 -25.67
C ARG A 579 0.52 -12.62 -24.23
N LEU A 580 -0.20 -12.06 -23.27
CA LEU A 580 -0.18 -12.49 -21.88
C LEU A 580 -1.23 -13.59 -21.63
N GLY A 581 -2.23 -13.71 -22.51
CA GLY A 581 -3.39 -14.55 -22.27
C GLY A 581 -4.16 -14.06 -21.04
N VAL A 582 -4.32 -12.74 -20.89
CA VAL A 582 -5.04 -12.15 -19.74
C VAL A 582 -6.08 -11.17 -20.25
N ARG A 583 -7.32 -11.39 -19.82
CA ARG A 583 -8.45 -10.48 -20.05
C ARG A 583 -9.03 -10.06 -18.71
N LEU A 584 -9.10 -8.76 -18.46
CA LEU A 584 -9.66 -8.16 -17.25
C LEU A 584 -10.90 -7.34 -17.63
N GLN A 585 -12.00 -7.57 -16.92
CA GLN A 585 -13.20 -6.74 -16.91
C GLN A 585 -13.46 -6.24 -15.49
N TRP A 586 -13.80 -4.97 -15.33
CA TRP A 586 -14.14 -4.41 -14.02
C TRP A 586 -15.46 -3.65 -14.06
N GLN A 587 -16.15 -3.66 -12.92
CA GLN A 587 -17.41 -2.99 -12.69
C GLN A 587 -17.36 -2.35 -11.29
N GLY A 588 -16.81 -1.14 -11.21
CA GLY A 588 -16.51 -0.52 -9.92
C GLY A 588 -15.46 -1.31 -9.11
N ALA A 589 -15.45 -1.10 -7.79
CA ALA A 589 -14.40 -1.64 -6.91
C ALA A 589 -14.63 -3.08 -6.45
N GLN A 590 -15.89 -3.52 -6.46
CA GLN A 590 -16.31 -4.76 -5.81
C GLN A 590 -16.81 -5.82 -6.79
N ASP A 591 -16.88 -5.51 -8.10
CA ASP A 591 -17.38 -6.42 -9.11
C ASP A 591 -16.42 -6.46 -10.31
N GLY A 592 -16.18 -7.65 -10.86
CA GLY A 592 -15.25 -7.81 -11.97
C GLY A 592 -14.94 -9.27 -12.28
N GLU A 593 -14.17 -9.44 -13.35
CA GLU A 593 -13.75 -10.75 -13.85
C GLU A 593 -12.36 -10.67 -14.46
N VAL A 594 -11.51 -11.65 -14.20
CA VAL A 594 -10.26 -11.83 -14.92
C VAL A 594 -10.13 -13.26 -15.43
N ALA A 595 -9.80 -13.40 -16.71
CA ALA A 595 -9.54 -14.66 -17.36
C ALA A 595 -8.05 -14.82 -17.67
N PHE A 596 -7.52 -16.00 -17.40
CA PHE A 596 -6.16 -16.41 -17.75
C PHE A 596 -6.20 -17.59 -18.71
N GLU A 597 -5.54 -17.46 -19.84
CA GLU A 597 -5.30 -18.56 -20.76
C GLU A 597 -4.03 -19.32 -20.36
N TRP A 598 -4.13 -20.64 -20.39
CA TRP A 598 -3.04 -21.57 -20.17
C TRP A 598 -2.99 -22.60 -21.31
N PRO A 599 -2.44 -22.22 -22.47
CA PRO A 599 -2.46 -23.05 -23.67
C PRO A 599 -1.77 -24.41 -23.51
N GLY A 600 -0.71 -24.49 -22.69
CA GLY A 600 0.02 -25.73 -22.43
C GLY A 600 -0.84 -26.83 -21.79
N GLU A 601 -1.92 -26.46 -21.09
CA GLU A 601 -2.86 -27.39 -20.46
C GLU A 601 -4.24 -27.37 -21.12
N ASP A 602 -4.40 -26.62 -22.22
CA ASP A 602 -5.70 -26.37 -22.86
C ASP A 602 -6.76 -25.89 -21.85
N ARG A 603 -6.40 -24.96 -20.96
CA ARG A 603 -7.31 -24.41 -19.94
C ARG A 603 -7.43 -22.90 -19.99
N ARG A 604 -8.65 -22.40 -19.77
CA ARG A 604 -8.94 -21.01 -19.40
C ARG A 604 -9.50 -20.98 -17.99
N LEU A 605 -8.86 -20.21 -17.10
CA LEU A 605 -9.32 -20.00 -15.73
C LEU A 605 -9.95 -18.62 -15.63
N VAL A 606 -11.23 -18.56 -15.27
CA VAL A 606 -12.01 -17.34 -15.14
C VAL A 606 -12.36 -17.12 -13.68
N TYR A 607 -11.76 -16.08 -13.11
CA TYR A 607 -12.03 -15.61 -11.76
C TYR A 607 -13.06 -14.49 -11.82
N ARG A 608 -14.18 -14.66 -11.14
CA ARG A 608 -15.22 -13.64 -11.05
C ARG A 608 -15.45 -13.26 -9.61
N TRP A 609 -15.60 -11.98 -9.34
CA TRP A 609 -16.00 -11.49 -8.02
C TRP A 609 -17.22 -10.59 -8.14
N ALA A 610 -18.12 -10.72 -7.15
CA ALA A 610 -19.28 -9.86 -6.99
C ALA A 610 -19.52 -9.62 -5.50
N GLY A 611 -19.25 -8.40 -5.04
CA GLY A 611 -19.17 -8.08 -3.62
C GLY A 611 -18.17 -8.98 -2.87
N GLU A 612 -18.66 -9.69 -1.86
CA GLU A 612 -17.83 -10.61 -1.07
C GLU A 612 -17.67 -12.01 -1.71
N THR A 613 -18.42 -12.30 -2.78
CA THR A 613 -18.41 -13.62 -3.42
C THR A 613 -17.31 -13.71 -4.46
N ILE A 614 -16.56 -14.81 -4.44
CA ILE A 614 -15.55 -15.14 -5.46
C ILE A 614 -15.91 -16.49 -6.07
N GLY A 615 -15.97 -16.52 -7.40
CA GLY A 615 -16.17 -17.72 -8.21
C GLY A 615 -14.97 -17.99 -9.09
N LEU A 616 -14.75 -19.28 -9.36
CA LEU A 616 -13.76 -19.78 -10.31
C LEU A 616 -14.46 -20.71 -11.29
N ARG A 617 -14.30 -20.45 -12.58
CA ARG A 617 -14.71 -21.32 -13.68
C ARG A 617 -13.46 -21.76 -14.45
N ILE A 618 -13.39 -23.04 -14.82
CA ILE A 618 -12.29 -23.60 -15.59
C ILE A 618 -12.88 -24.21 -16.85
N GLU A 619 -12.50 -23.69 -18.01
CA GLU A 619 -12.96 -24.14 -19.33
C GLU A 619 -11.78 -24.71 -20.14
N ALA A 620 -12.05 -25.52 -21.16
CA ALA A 620 -11.03 -25.83 -22.16
C ALA A 620 -10.91 -24.68 -23.17
N ILE A 621 -9.71 -24.41 -23.67
CA ILE A 621 -9.52 -23.41 -24.73
C ILE A 621 -10.04 -23.99 -26.05
N SER A 622 -9.88 -25.29 -26.29
CA SER A 622 -10.47 -26.00 -27.43
C SER A 622 -11.99 -25.91 -27.46
N ASP A 623 -12.63 -25.96 -26.28
CA ASP A 623 -14.09 -25.85 -26.14
C ASP A 623 -14.55 -24.42 -26.37
N ALA A 624 -13.65 -23.44 -26.22
CA ALA A 624 -13.81 -22.11 -26.82
C ALA A 624 -13.54 -22.19 -28.32
N THR A 625 -14.32 -23.02 -29.03
CA THR A 625 -14.77 -22.62 -30.35
C THR A 625 -15.48 -21.30 -30.10
N THR A 626 -14.82 -20.18 -30.43
CA THR A 626 -15.52 -18.90 -30.53
C THR A 626 -16.72 -19.22 -31.40
N PRO A 627 -17.96 -19.16 -30.88
CA PRO A 627 -19.08 -19.10 -31.79
C PRO A 627 -18.70 -17.91 -32.68
N ALA A 628 -18.53 -18.11 -33.99
CA ALA A 628 -18.52 -16.97 -34.89
C ALA A 628 -19.71 -16.09 -34.46
N ASP A 629 -19.62 -14.75 -34.45
CA ASP A 629 -20.68 -13.89 -33.89
C ASP A 629 -22.12 -14.32 -34.29
N ASP A 630 -22.28 -15.05 -35.40
CA ASP A 630 -23.46 -15.83 -35.80
C ASP A 630 -24.00 -16.89 -34.80
N ASP A 631 -23.17 -17.77 -34.22
CA ASP A 631 -23.63 -18.88 -33.35
C ASP A 631 -24.06 -18.37 -31.95
N ALA A 632 -23.43 -17.31 -31.43
CA ALA A 632 -23.85 -16.67 -30.17
C ALA A 632 -25.16 -15.88 -30.32
N LEU A 633 -25.53 -15.52 -31.55
CA LEU A 633 -26.84 -14.98 -31.85
C LEU A 633 -27.90 -16.07 -31.89
N ASP A 634 -27.56 -17.35 -32.06
CA ASP A 634 -28.53 -18.46 -32.09
C ASP A 634 -28.77 -19.10 -30.70
N ASP A 635 -27.97 -18.77 -29.68
CA ASP A 635 -28.14 -19.22 -28.29
C ASP A 635 -28.99 -18.24 -27.46
N ALA A 636 -30.20 -18.68 -27.10
CA ALA A 636 -31.16 -17.92 -26.30
C ALA A 636 -30.63 -17.49 -24.92
N ASP A 637 -29.85 -18.34 -24.23
CA ASP A 637 -29.30 -18.03 -22.91
C ASP A 637 -28.18 -16.98 -23.03
N ALA A 638 -27.36 -17.05 -24.08
CA ALA A 638 -26.34 -16.04 -24.37
C ALA A 638 -26.97 -14.66 -24.67
N ILE A 639 -28.05 -14.61 -25.46
CA ILE A 639 -28.79 -13.36 -25.73
C ILE A 639 -29.37 -12.80 -24.43
N ARG A 640 -29.99 -13.66 -23.60
CA ARG A 640 -30.55 -13.29 -22.29
C ARG A 640 -29.49 -12.69 -21.38
N GLU A 641 -28.37 -13.38 -21.17
CA GLU A 641 -27.31 -12.89 -20.29
C GLU A 641 -26.73 -11.56 -20.78
N ARG A 642 -26.59 -11.39 -22.09
CA ARG A 642 -26.09 -10.16 -22.69
C ARG A 642 -27.05 -8.99 -22.52
N LEU A 643 -28.36 -9.18 -22.71
CA LEU A 643 -29.39 -8.16 -22.45
C LEU A 643 -29.40 -7.72 -20.98
N LEU A 644 -29.37 -8.68 -20.05
CA LEU A 644 -29.30 -8.38 -18.62
C LEU A 644 -27.99 -7.70 -18.20
N ARG A 645 -26.89 -7.98 -18.91
CA ARG A 645 -25.62 -7.28 -18.72
C ARG A 645 -25.71 -5.84 -19.20
N ILE A 646 -26.23 -5.61 -20.40
CA ILE A 646 -26.43 -4.26 -20.97
C ILE A 646 -27.30 -3.41 -20.04
N ASP A 647 -28.39 -3.96 -19.52
CA ASP A 647 -29.32 -3.23 -18.66
C ASP A 647 -28.73 -2.84 -17.30
N ARG A 648 -27.94 -3.74 -16.70
CA ARG A 648 -27.19 -3.44 -15.48
C ARG A 648 -26.16 -2.34 -15.72
N ILE A 649 -25.43 -2.40 -16.83
CA ILE A 649 -24.46 -1.38 -17.25
C ILE A 649 -25.14 -0.03 -17.48
N ASP A 650 -26.25 0.00 -18.23
CA ASP A 650 -27.02 1.23 -18.49
C ASP A 650 -27.52 1.83 -17.18
N THR A 651 -28.08 1.02 -16.28
CA THR A 651 -28.56 1.49 -14.97
C THR A 651 -27.43 2.05 -14.10
N ALA A 652 -26.29 1.35 -14.02
CA ALA A 652 -25.14 1.76 -13.22
C ALA A 652 -24.50 3.08 -13.70
N LEU A 653 -24.57 3.37 -15.01
CA LEU A 653 -24.11 4.63 -15.58
C LEU A 653 -25.18 5.74 -15.49
N ARG A 654 -26.44 5.40 -15.75
CA ARG A 654 -27.55 6.37 -15.90
C ARG A 654 -28.04 6.91 -14.57
N THR A 655 -28.07 6.09 -13.51
CA THR A 655 -28.50 6.53 -12.17
C THR A 655 -27.62 7.67 -11.63
N PRO A 656 -26.29 7.51 -11.49
CA PRO A 656 -25.44 8.61 -11.00
C PRO A 656 -25.42 9.81 -11.95
N TRP A 657 -25.53 9.59 -13.26
CA TRP A 657 -25.64 10.69 -14.24
C TRP A 657 -26.93 11.50 -14.05
N SER A 658 -28.07 10.84 -13.82
CA SER A 658 -29.35 11.47 -13.52
C SER A 658 -29.35 12.17 -12.17
N ASP A 659 -28.75 11.56 -11.15
CA ASP A 659 -28.65 12.12 -9.80
C ASP A 659 -27.74 13.35 -9.77
N GLY A 660 -26.67 13.37 -10.56
CA GLY A 660 -25.84 14.54 -10.84
C GLY A 660 -26.49 15.60 -11.73
N GLY A 661 -27.81 15.54 -11.95
CA GLY A 661 -28.56 16.51 -12.72
C GLY A 661 -28.22 16.55 -14.21
N PHE A 662 -27.75 15.43 -14.77
CA PHE A 662 -27.35 15.29 -16.18
C PHE A 662 -26.16 16.18 -16.60
N SER A 663 -25.26 16.47 -15.67
CA SER A 663 -24.14 17.42 -15.89
C SER A 663 -22.77 16.78 -16.10
N ASP A 664 -22.61 15.48 -15.81
CA ASP A 664 -21.36 14.75 -15.97
C ASP A 664 -21.15 14.32 -17.43
N ALA A 665 -20.28 15.04 -18.14
CA ALA A 665 -19.96 14.80 -19.54
C ALA A 665 -19.22 13.48 -19.79
N VAL A 666 -18.50 12.94 -18.80
CA VAL A 666 -17.77 11.67 -18.94
C VAL A 666 -18.76 10.51 -18.85
N LEU A 667 -19.67 10.54 -17.88
CA LEU A 667 -20.76 9.55 -17.79
C LEU A 667 -21.68 9.61 -19.01
N GLU A 668 -22.00 10.81 -19.51
CA GLU A 668 -22.79 10.98 -20.73
C GLU A 668 -22.13 10.30 -21.95
N ALA A 669 -20.83 10.55 -22.18
CA ALA A 669 -20.10 9.96 -23.29
C ALA A 669 -20.00 8.43 -23.18
N GLN A 670 -19.80 7.90 -21.98
CA GLN A 670 -19.78 6.45 -21.71
C GLN A 670 -21.14 5.82 -21.99
N LEU A 671 -22.22 6.44 -21.50
CA LEU A 671 -23.58 5.98 -21.71
C LEU A 671 -23.93 5.96 -23.21
N GLN A 672 -23.55 6.99 -23.96
CA GLN A 672 -23.73 7.04 -25.41
C GLN A 672 -22.95 5.93 -26.12
N ALA A 673 -21.67 5.74 -25.80
CA ALA A 673 -20.85 4.70 -26.41
C ALA A 673 -21.40 3.29 -26.14
N GLN A 674 -21.82 3.02 -24.90
CA GLN A 674 -22.43 1.75 -24.51
C GLN A 674 -23.75 1.50 -25.24
N VAL A 675 -24.64 2.49 -25.29
CA VAL A 675 -25.92 2.38 -26.00
C VAL A 675 -25.70 2.14 -27.50
N GLN A 676 -24.74 2.82 -28.14
CA GLN A 676 -24.43 2.59 -29.56
C GLN A 676 -23.93 1.16 -29.82
N ALA A 677 -22.99 0.67 -29.01
CA ALA A 677 -22.46 -0.69 -29.13
C ALA A 677 -23.56 -1.75 -28.89
N ALA A 678 -24.38 -1.56 -27.85
CA ALA A 678 -25.49 -2.44 -27.54
C ALA A 678 -26.56 -2.45 -28.64
N MET A 679 -26.86 -1.30 -29.24
CA MET A 679 -27.81 -1.20 -30.36
C MET A 679 -27.30 -1.86 -31.63
N ALA A 680 -26.00 -1.77 -31.93
CA ALA A 680 -25.40 -2.46 -33.07
C ALA A 680 -25.57 -3.98 -32.94
N TRP A 681 -25.38 -4.52 -31.72
CA TRP A 681 -25.60 -5.93 -31.42
C TRP A 681 -27.09 -6.31 -31.42
N LEU A 682 -27.97 -5.51 -30.79
CA LEU A 682 -29.41 -5.78 -30.77
C LEU A 682 -30.00 -5.85 -32.19
N ARG A 683 -29.47 -5.05 -33.13
CA ARG A 683 -29.86 -5.13 -34.54
C ARG A 683 -29.61 -6.51 -35.13
N GLN A 684 -28.48 -7.14 -34.83
CA GLN A 684 -28.17 -8.48 -35.29
C GLN A 684 -29.15 -9.51 -34.70
N VAL A 685 -29.48 -9.40 -33.41
CA VAL A 685 -30.50 -10.25 -32.76
C VAL A 685 -31.86 -10.07 -33.44
N VAL A 686 -32.26 -8.83 -33.73
CA VAL A 686 -33.55 -8.52 -34.36
C VAL A 686 -33.61 -8.94 -35.84
N ASP A 687 -32.49 -8.91 -36.54
CA ASP A 687 -32.36 -9.45 -37.89
C ASP A 687 -32.48 -10.98 -37.91
N ARG A 688 -32.02 -11.65 -36.85
CA ARG A 688 -32.02 -13.11 -36.76
C ARG A 688 -33.31 -13.70 -36.20
N HIS A 689 -33.81 -13.18 -35.07
CA HIS A 689 -34.89 -13.78 -34.28
C HIS A 689 -36.18 -12.95 -34.23
N GLY A 690 -36.20 -11.78 -34.88
CA GLY A 690 -37.24 -10.79 -34.60
C GLY A 690 -37.05 -10.18 -33.20
N TRP A 691 -38.12 -9.63 -32.61
CA TRP A 691 -37.97 -9.00 -31.30
C TRP A 691 -37.69 -10.06 -30.21
N PRO A 692 -36.65 -9.90 -29.36
CA PRO A 692 -36.35 -10.87 -28.30
C PRO A 692 -37.38 -10.78 -27.17
N GLY A 693 -38.51 -11.46 -27.36
CA GLY A 693 -39.63 -11.55 -26.42
C GLY A 693 -39.38 -12.51 -25.26
N ARG A 694 -40.33 -12.55 -24.32
CA ARG A 694 -40.29 -13.38 -23.10
C ARG A 694 -39.94 -14.84 -23.35
N SER A 695 -40.47 -15.46 -24.40
CA SER A 695 -40.24 -16.87 -24.72
C SER A 695 -38.83 -17.16 -25.21
N LEU A 696 -38.13 -16.16 -25.78
CA LEU A 696 -36.73 -16.31 -26.22
C LEU A 696 -35.76 -16.05 -25.06
N VAL A 697 -35.93 -14.95 -24.33
CA VAL A 697 -34.89 -14.47 -23.40
C VAL A 697 -35.36 -14.34 -21.95
N GLY A 698 -36.62 -14.66 -21.65
CA GLY A 698 -37.23 -14.41 -20.36
C GLY A 698 -37.71 -12.95 -20.20
N GLU A 699 -38.53 -12.72 -19.17
CA GLU A 699 -39.25 -11.45 -18.96
C GLU A 699 -38.31 -10.27 -18.67
N ASP A 700 -37.33 -10.45 -17.78
CA ASP A 700 -36.40 -9.39 -17.39
C ASP A 700 -35.53 -8.92 -18.57
N ALA A 701 -35.06 -9.85 -19.40
CA ALA A 701 -34.23 -9.54 -20.56
C ALA A 701 -35.03 -8.91 -21.70
N ALA A 702 -36.29 -9.34 -21.91
CA ALA A 702 -37.18 -8.69 -22.87
C ALA A 702 -37.46 -7.23 -22.46
N ALA A 703 -37.68 -6.97 -21.16
CA ALA A 703 -37.84 -5.62 -20.64
C ALA A 703 -36.56 -4.78 -20.79
N ALA A 704 -35.39 -5.39 -20.57
CA ALA A 704 -34.08 -4.77 -20.82
C ALA A 704 -33.91 -4.33 -22.29
N ALA A 705 -34.29 -5.17 -23.26
CA ALA A 705 -34.26 -4.81 -24.69
C ALA A 705 -35.14 -3.59 -24.99
N CYS A 706 -36.33 -3.52 -24.37
CA CYS A 706 -37.23 -2.37 -24.51
C CYS A 706 -36.65 -1.08 -23.90
N ARG A 707 -35.94 -1.18 -22.77
CA ARG A 707 -35.25 -0.03 -22.15
C ARG A 707 -34.08 0.46 -22.99
N LEU A 708 -33.26 -0.45 -23.51
CA LEU A 708 -32.16 -0.10 -24.42
C LEU A 708 -32.68 0.70 -25.62
N LEU A 709 -33.76 0.24 -26.26
CA LEU A 709 -34.34 0.95 -27.41
C LEU A 709 -34.93 2.32 -27.04
N GLN A 710 -35.45 2.49 -25.82
CA GLN A 710 -35.92 3.80 -25.32
C GLN A 710 -34.78 4.80 -25.13
N HIS A 711 -33.56 4.32 -24.84
CA HIS A 711 -32.39 5.13 -24.55
C HIS A 711 -31.55 5.42 -25.79
N ALA A 712 -31.81 4.71 -26.89
CA ALA A 712 -31.03 4.78 -28.12
C ALA A 712 -31.38 5.98 -29.02
N ASP A 713 -30.34 6.71 -29.40
CA ASP A 713 -30.34 7.53 -30.61
C ASP A 713 -29.85 6.68 -31.79
N GLY A 714 -30.65 6.55 -32.85
CA GLY A 714 -30.30 5.69 -33.97
C GLY A 714 -31.12 5.89 -35.25
N PRO A 715 -30.85 5.10 -36.30
CA PRO A 715 -31.56 5.21 -37.57
C PRO A 715 -33.07 5.01 -37.40
N ARG A 716 -33.86 5.97 -37.88
CA ARG A 716 -35.32 6.00 -37.71
C ARG A 716 -36.00 4.74 -38.24
N GLU A 717 -35.51 4.23 -39.37
CA GLU A 717 -36.04 3.02 -40.01
C GLU A 717 -35.94 1.78 -39.12
N PHE A 718 -34.82 1.60 -38.41
CA PHE A 718 -34.64 0.46 -37.52
C PHE A 718 -35.54 0.56 -36.28
N GLN A 719 -35.66 1.76 -35.70
CA GLN A 719 -36.58 2.00 -34.57
C GLN A 719 -38.05 1.75 -34.97
N ASP A 720 -38.45 2.16 -36.17
CA ASP A 720 -39.82 1.93 -36.67
C ASP A 720 -40.10 0.45 -36.87
N ARG A 721 -39.15 -0.29 -37.45
CA ARG A 721 -39.23 -1.75 -37.58
C ARG A 721 -39.35 -2.41 -36.21
N CYS A 722 -38.52 -2.02 -35.23
CA CYS A 722 -38.61 -2.55 -33.87
C CYS A 722 -39.97 -2.24 -33.23
N LEU A 723 -40.50 -1.03 -33.40
CA LEU A 723 -41.82 -0.67 -32.85
C LEU A 723 -42.94 -1.54 -33.43
N THR A 724 -42.89 -1.87 -34.73
CA THR A 724 -43.83 -2.81 -35.34
C THR A 724 -43.69 -4.22 -34.74
N LEU A 725 -42.46 -4.72 -34.59
CA LEU A 725 -42.20 -6.04 -34.01
C LEU A 725 -42.64 -6.11 -32.54
N ILE A 726 -42.39 -5.07 -31.74
CA ILE A 726 -42.81 -4.98 -30.34
C ILE A 726 -44.33 -4.87 -30.23
N ALA A 727 -44.99 -4.12 -31.11
CA ALA A 727 -46.44 -4.03 -31.14
C ALA A 727 -47.10 -5.37 -31.52
N GLN A 728 -46.42 -6.21 -32.28
CA GLN A 728 -46.84 -7.58 -32.54
C GLN A 728 -46.58 -8.47 -31.32
N ALA A 729 -45.35 -8.48 -30.79
CA ALA A 729 -44.97 -9.23 -29.60
C ALA A 729 -45.86 -8.90 -28.38
N ALA A 730 -46.27 -7.65 -28.20
CA ALA A 730 -47.18 -7.26 -27.12
C ALA A 730 -48.61 -7.79 -27.30
N ARG A 731 -49.09 -7.94 -28.55
CA ARG A 731 -50.36 -8.61 -28.84
C ARG A 731 -50.28 -10.10 -28.55
N ASP A 732 -49.11 -10.69 -28.75
CA ASP A 732 -48.84 -12.10 -28.53
C ASP A 732 -48.47 -12.42 -27.07
N GLY A 733 -48.42 -11.41 -26.18
CA GLY A 733 -48.09 -11.58 -24.75
C GLY A 733 -46.59 -11.74 -24.45
N GLU A 734 -45.73 -11.50 -25.44
CA GLU A 734 -44.28 -11.63 -25.37
C GLU A 734 -43.57 -10.38 -24.83
N VAL A 735 -44.26 -9.23 -24.83
CA VAL A 735 -43.82 -7.95 -24.27
C VAL A 735 -44.98 -7.31 -23.51
N SER A 736 -44.71 -6.62 -22.41
CA SER A 736 -45.77 -5.94 -21.66
C SER A 736 -46.37 -4.76 -22.45
N LEU A 737 -47.69 -4.56 -22.35
CA LEU A 737 -48.35 -3.38 -22.94
C LEU A 737 -47.78 -2.07 -22.36
N ARG A 738 -47.32 -2.10 -21.11
CA ARG A 738 -46.64 -0.97 -20.47
C ARG A 738 -45.36 -0.58 -21.23
N ASP A 739 -44.49 -1.54 -21.56
CA ASP A 739 -43.24 -1.24 -22.28
C ASP A 739 -43.51 -0.70 -23.68
N LEU A 740 -44.53 -1.22 -24.37
CA LEU A 740 -44.98 -0.68 -25.66
C LEU A 740 -45.43 0.79 -25.54
N ALA A 741 -46.18 1.16 -24.50
CA ALA A 741 -46.58 2.54 -24.27
C ALA A 741 -45.39 3.46 -23.99
N TYR A 742 -44.45 3.03 -23.14
CA TYR A 742 -43.25 3.80 -22.80
C TYR A 742 -42.34 4.04 -24.00
N LEU A 743 -42.14 3.02 -24.84
CA LEU A 743 -41.36 3.12 -26.06
C LEU A 743 -42.04 4.02 -27.10
N THR A 744 -43.34 3.84 -27.31
CA THR A 744 -44.13 4.65 -28.26
C THR A 744 -43.99 6.14 -27.96
N ASP A 745 -44.11 6.51 -26.68
CA ASP A 745 -43.96 7.88 -26.22
C ASP A 745 -42.50 8.36 -26.30
N ALA A 746 -41.52 7.53 -25.94
CA ALA A 746 -40.09 7.85 -26.06
C ALA A 746 -39.73 8.27 -27.49
N LEU A 747 -40.04 7.42 -28.46
CA LEU A 747 -39.75 7.66 -29.87
C LEU A 747 -40.53 8.87 -30.41
N ARG A 748 -41.80 9.05 -30.02
CA ARG A 748 -42.57 10.25 -30.41
C ARG A 748 -41.91 11.53 -29.92
N VAL A 749 -41.49 11.58 -28.65
CA VAL A 749 -40.85 12.77 -28.06
C VAL A 749 -39.50 13.05 -28.70
N GLN A 750 -38.66 12.03 -28.91
CA GLN A 750 -37.38 12.14 -29.64
C GLN A 750 -37.57 12.73 -31.05
N ARG A 751 -38.73 12.46 -31.67
CA ARG A 751 -39.10 12.96 -33.00
C ARG A 751 -39.86 14.30 -32.98
N GLY A 752 -39.95 14.96 -31.83
CA GLY A 752 -40.68 16.22 -31.66
C GLY A 752 -42.21 16.09 -31.83
N ARG A 753 -42.75 14.87 -31.79
CA ARG A 753 -44.19 14.59 -31.89
C ARG A 753 -44.81 14.56 -30.51
N ARG A 754 -46.13 14.79 -30.45
CA ARG A 754 -46.90 14.64 -29.21
C ARG A 754 -46.95 13.17 -28.80
N GLN A 755 -46.75 12.91 -27.52
CA GLN A 755 -46.83 11.58 -26.93
C GLN A 755 -48.29 11.13 -26.74
N CYS A 756 -48.56 9.84 -26.71
CA CYS A 756 -49.92 9.30 -26.61
C CYS A 756 -50.34 9.00 -25.18
N PHE A 757 -49.42 8.51 -24.35
CA PHE A 757 -49.74 7.97 -23.02
C PHE A 757 -49.23 8.83 -21.87
N GLY A 758 -48.38 9.83 -22.12
CA GLY A 758 -47.91 10.75 -21.09
C GLY A 758 -46.77 10.18 -20.24
N THR A 759 -45.97 9.26 -20.77
CA THR A 759 -44.91 8.58 -20.00
C THR A 759 -43.63 9.41 -19.84
N LYS A 760 -43.38 10.38 -20.74
CA LYS A 760 -42.17 11.21 -20.76
C LYS A 760 -42.44 12.62 -20.23
N PHE A 761 -41.49 13.10 -19.44
CA PHE A 761 -41.54 14.40 -18.78
C PHE A 761 -40.33 15.24 -19.18
N ARG A 762 -40.49 16.56 -19.12
CA ARG A 762 -39.42 17.53 -19.34
C ARG A 762 -39.37 18.54 -18.20
N ARG A 763 -38.19 19.04 -17.93
CA ARG A 763 -37.99 20.13 -16.98
C ARG A 763 -38.48 21.44 -17.61
N ARG A 764 -39.28 22.21 -16.88
CA ARG A 764 -39.69 23.58 -17.21
C ARG A 764 -39.48 24.44 -15.97
N GLY A 765 -38.32 25.09 -15.90
CA GLY A 765 -37.86 25.78 -14.68
C GLY A 765 -37.50 24.77 -13.59
N THR A 766 -38.07 24.94 -12.38
CA THR A 766 -37.93 24.00 -11.26
C THR A 766 -38.97 22.87 -11.29
N ALA A 767 -39.98 22.95 -12.15
CA ALA A 767 -41.07 21.98 -12.23
C ALA A 767 -40.83 20.93 -13.32
N LEU A 768 -41.22 19.70 -13.01
CA LEU A 768 -41.27 18.60 -13.97
C LEU A 768 -42.69 18.47 -14.52
N VAL A 769 -42.84 18.62 -15.84
CA VAL A 769 -44.13 18.60 -16.54
C VAL A 769 -44.14 17.54 -17.64
N PRO A 770 -45.29 16.89 -17.93
CA PRO A 770 -45.38 15.97 -19.07
C PRO A 770 -45.00 16.67 -20.39
N CYS A 771 -44.30 15.97 -21.28
CA CYS A 771 -44.14 16.42 -22.66
C CYS A 771 -45.53 16.55 -23.34
N PRO A 772 -45.68 17.36 -24.41
CA PRO A 772 -46.97 17.58 -25.06
C PRO A 772 -47.70 16.27 -25.43
N ILE A 773 -48.96 16.14 -25.01
CA ILE A 773 -49.77 14.92 -25.18
C ILE A 773 -50.78 15.10 -26.32
N GLU A 774 -50.92 14.08 -27.15
CA GLU A 774 -51.95 13.99 -28.17
C GLU A 774 -53.32 13.77 -27.50
N ARG A 775 -54.31 14.62 -27.76
CA ARG A 775 -55.67 14.53 -27.17
C ARG A 775 -55.61 14.27 -25.64
N PRO A 776 -55.13 15.24 -24.83
CA PRO A 776 -54.88 15.02 -23.41
C PRO A 776 -56.13 14.63 -22.61
N ALA A 777 -57.32 15.09 -23.02
CA ALA A 777 -58.59 14.71 -22.38
C ALA A 777 -58.91 13.19 -22.46
N GLN A 778 -58.26 12.46 -23.37
CA GLN A 778 -58.47 11.02 -23.59
C GLN A 778 -57.29 10.18 -23.09
N VAL A 779 -56.31 10.79 -22.41
CA VAL A 779 -55.06 10.09 -22.05
C VAL A 779 -55.30 8.94 -21.08
N ASP A 780 -56.16 9.12 -20.07
CA ASP A 780 -56.40 8.09 -19.06
C ASP A 780 -57.16 6.88 -19.59
N ALA A 781 -58.01 7.07 -20.61
CA ALA A 781 -58.64 5.94 -21.32
C ALA A 781 -57.57 5.07 -22.01
N ARG A 782 -56.66 5.70 -22.76
CA ARG A 782 -55.53 5.01 -23.41
C ARG A 782 -54.55 4.38 -22.41
N ARG A 783 -54.31 5.05 -21.28
CA ARG A 783 -53.45 4.52 -20.21
C ARG A 783 -54.06 3.25 -19.61
N ARG A 784 -55.37 3.24 -19.36
CA ARG A 784 -56.10 2.07 -18.87
C ARG A 784 -56.01 0.88 -19.83
N GLU A 785 -56.16 1.11 -21.13
CA GLU A 785 -56.01 0.08 -22.17
C GLU A 785 -54.61 -0.56 -22.17
N MET A 786 -53.59 0.19 -21.77
CA MET A 786 -52.20 -0.27 -21.68
C MET A 786 -51.79 -0.75 -20.28
N GLY A 787 -52.73 -0.84 -19.33
CA GLY A 787 -52.45 -1.24 -17.94
C GLY A 787 -51.66 -0.21 -17.14
N LEU A 788 -51.70 1.07 -17.53
CA LEU A 788 -51.03 2.17 -16.85
C LEU A 788 -51.96 2.86 -15.84
N GLU A 789 -51.40 3.26 -14.69
CA GLU A 789 -52.05 4.11 -13.68
C GLU A 789 -52.52 5.46 -14.30
N PRO A 790 -53.53 6.17 -13.77
CA PRO A 790 -53.92 7.50 -14.26
C PRO A 790 -52.74 8.50 -14.34
N LEU A 791 -52.76 9.40 -15.33
CA LEU A 791 -51.66 10.34 -15.57
C LEU A 791 -51.38 11.24 -14.37
N ALA A 792 -52.42 11.63 -13.62
CA ALA A 792 -52.28 12.47 -12.43
C ALA A 792 -51.48 11.76 -11.32
N GLU A 793 -51.79 10.49 -11.04
CA GLU A 793 -51.09 9.66 -10.05
C GLU A 793 -49.63 9.42 -10.48
N TYR A 794 -49.43 9.07 -11.76
CA TYR A 794 -48.08 8.91 -12.32
C TYR A 794 -47.26 10.20 -12.21
N ALA A 795 -47.84 11.35 -12.57
CA ALA A 795 -47.17 12.64 -12.49
C ALA A 795 -46.80 13.01 -11.05
N GLN A 796 -47.62 12.65 -10.07
CA GLN A 796 -47.30 12.84 -8.65
C GLN A 796 -46.11 11.98 -8.24
N ARG A 797 -46.10 10.69 -8.60
CA ARG A 797 -45.00 9.76 -8.29
C ARG A 797 -43.66 10.21 -8.88
N ILE A 798 -43.66 10.60 -10.16
CA ILE A 798 -42.44 11.06 -10.83
C ILE A 798 -41.92 12.37 -10.22
N ARG A 799 -42.81 13.30 -9.84
CA ARG A 799 -42.40 14.55 -9.15
C ARG A 799 -41.85 14.30 -7.76
N ALA A 800 -42.41 13.35 -7.00
CA ALA A 800 -41.91 12.98 -5.68
C ALA A 800 -40.49 12.38 -5.75
N ALA A 801 -40.24 11.50 -6.72
CA ALA A 801 -38.91 10.95 -7.00
C ALA A 801 -37.92 12.05 -7.46
N PHE A 802 -38.37 12.99 -8.28
CA PHE A 802 -37.53 14.11 -8.72
C PHE A 802 -37.19 15.09 -7.59
N ALA A 803 -38.12 15.36 -6.67
CA ALA A 803 -37.92 16.26 -5.53
C ALA A 803 -36.98 15.67 -4.46
N SER A 804 -36.95 14.34 -4.32
CA SER A 804 -36.04 13.64 -3.41
C SER A 804 -34.59 13.62 -3.91
N ASN A 805 -34.36 13.59 -5.23
CA ASN A 805 -33.02 13.65 -5.82
C ASN A 805 -32.45 15.09 -5.96
N GLY A 806 -33.27 16.13 -5.75
CA GLY A 806 -32.86 17.54 -5.78
C GLY A 806 -32.45 18.13 -4.42
N ALA A 807 -32.45 17.31 -3.37
CA ALA A 807 -32.16 17.71 -1.99
C ALA A 807 -30.91 16.99 -1.46
N ALA A 808 -29.77 17.18 -2.11
CA ALA A 808 -28.46 16.92 -1.53
C ALA A 808 -27.53 18.09 -1.93
N PRO A 809 -26.97 18.84 -0.97
CA PRO A 809 -26.01 19.90 -1.25
C PRO A 809 -24.66 19.37 -1.76
#